data_AF-A0A6L9FJZ2-F1
#
_entry.id   AF-A0A6L9FJZ2-F1
#
_cell.length_a   1.000
_cell.length_b   1.000
_cell.length_c   1.000
_cell.angle_alpha   90.00
_cell.angle_beta   90.00
_cell.angle_gamma   90.00
#
_symmetry.space_group_name_H-M   'P 1'
#
loop_
_entity.id
_entity.type
_entity.pdbx_description
1 polymer ?
#
loop_
_entity_poly.entity_id
_entity_poly.type
_entity_poly.pdbx_seq_one_letter_code
_entity_poly.pdbx_strand_id
1 'polypeptide(L)'
;MKHNQRLFVPKKLVTALLLAGVSSTAAAQCEYQDLIQSPDIIADISDAEQSCFRSWYNAPEEAAQGLYSEASLQQIQRALATEVTHYRGEDAQAKRIANLSEFVRAAYFARYATQDKHGYYSEAMSQSLAQLSDQFLRSPFARDLGRDQVDAMSGMSLMVDSVKQLPLAMDSMLDMLGSFDRESAQNLQYVDGLNNLFRAMSGHVSRSAFYDDMARHPEYLTRLKTFVDQNQWALGTDAEFLVYNAVRESGRLLATRNDTLREQVLAMMEQTLQQHQIGTPGERLWLAAAEMILFYAPERGAELHLAEGKTQLEQRLLPNRYTCHGPAIIRSQNLSDQQAQKACDVLEAKEADFHDVVNSGAVPVADDHNDQVEVVVWPSNDAYVTYSNFLFGNSTDNGGQYLEGTPSDPNNTARFLAYRYDSGDDLAILNLEHEYVHYLDGRFNLYGGFGDTLSHGNMVWWLEGFAEYMHYKKGYQAAIDLASDANYSLSDVFATDYNHDVNRIYRWGYLAVRFMIENHPADVDRLLQLGRSGEYQSWAEEVKRLGPQYDSEFATWLTTLSSEEPGTDHGDDNNDNGDQSDDAMPSFGMNHSAHFSADQYEEQQFYIDIPDGVTSFTVTTRGDGDSDLYASYQKVAHYYDYQVSEYGSGSDEVITFTPQSNGFIAPGRYYFSLTARESFSDVEVISQVETSSPAKAEDDLTPLLLTNGQAVNLDINETRYAGLYVDRPAVVRVWLSSVGEKDGEVDLYVGRQSWASTEDFDLASQHAGSNEYVEMTVEQPGYVHFTLDAQHPGG
;
A
#
# COMPACT_ATOMS: atom_id res chain seq x y z
N MET A 1 28.54 14.28 -2.44
CA MET A 1 28.24 15.00 -1.17
C MET A 1 28.63 14.15 0.03
N LYS A 2 28.82 14.72 1.22
CA LYS A 2 29.19 13.96 2.44
C LYS A 2 27.97 13.21 2.98
N HIS A 3 28.07 11.90 3.19
CA HIS A 3 27.00 11.12 3.83
C HIS A 3 26.95 11.38 5.33
N ASN A 4 25.79 11.82 5.83
CA ASN A 4 25.49 11.87 7.27
C ASN A 4 24.73 10.59 7.66
N GLN A 5 25.40 9.69 8.38
CA GLN A 5 24.76 8.55 9.03
C GLN A 5 24.00 9.06 10.26
N ARG A 6 22.67 8.90 10.30
CA ARG A 6 21.86 9.22 11.50
C ARG A 6 21.88 8.04 12.48
N LEU A 7 22.43 8.27 13.68
CA LEU A 7 22.40 7.35 14.81
C LEU A 7 21.09 7.51 15.58
N PHE A 8 20.31 6.43 15.73
CA PHE A 8 19.13 6.41 16.61
C PHE A 8 19.54 6.17 18.07
N VAL A 9 18.96 6.95 19.00
CA VAL A 9 19.17 6.81 20.44
C VAL A 9 17.82 6.67 21.14
N PRO A 10 17.46 5.50 21.68
CA PRO A 10 16.21 5.35 22.42
C PRO A 10 16.32 5.93 23.83
N LYS A 11 15.34 6.75 24.24
CA LYS A 11 15.15 7.16 25.64
C LYS A 11 13.94 6.46 26.25
N LYS A 12 14.17 5.94 27.46
CA LYS A 12 13.22 5.16 28.25
C LYS A 12 12.07 6.02 28.77
N LEU A 13 10.88 5.45 28.89
CA LEU A 13 9.82 5.94 29.79
C LEU A 13 9.42 4.87 30.81
N VAL A 14 8.93 5.33 31.96
CA VAL A 14 8.69 4.55 33.17
C VAL A 14 7.21 4.31 33.38
N THR A 15 6.88 3.11 33.86
CA THR A 15 5.54 2.58 34.10
C THR A 15 4.69 3.38 35.09
N ALA A 16 3.39 3.52 34.80
CA ALA A 16 2.32 3.63 35.81
C ALA A 16 1.01 3.00 35.28
N LEU A 17 0.39 2.12 36.08
CA LEU A 17 -0.84 1.40 35.72
C LEU A 17 -2.08 2.30 35.72
N LEU A 18 -3.03 2.00 34.84
CA LEU A 18 -4.47 2.06 35.14
C LEU A 18 -5.19 0.95 34.35
N LEU A 19 -6.05 0.19 35.04
CA LEU A 19 -6.77 -0.94 34.45
C LEU A 19 -8.04 -0.48 33.73
N ALA A 20 -8.11 -0.76 32.43
CA ALA A 20 -9.36 -0.97 31.70
C ALA A 20 -9.13 -2.11 30.70
N GLY A 21 -9.99 -3.13 30.71
CA GLY A 21 -9.79 -4.33 29.89
C GLY A 21 -10.10 -4.07 28.42
N VAL A 22 -9.11 -4.26 27.56
CA VAL A 22 -9.31 -4.35 26.11
C VAL A 22 -9.54 -5.82 25.78
N SER A 23 -10.65 -6.14 25.12
CA SER A 23 -10.88 -7.47 24.56
C SER A 23 -9.99 -7.62 23.32
N SER A 24 -8.91 -8.39 23.43
CA SER A 24 -8.11 -8.80 22.29
C SER A 24 -8.92 -9.75 21.39
N THR A 25 -9.08 -9.39 20.12
CA THR A 25 -9.22 -10.38 19.06
C THR A 25 -8.01 -11.33 19.11
N ALA A 26 -8.21 -12.61 18.83
CA ALA A 26 -7.10 -13.57 18.86
C ALA A 26 -6.15 -13.25 17.69
N ALA A 27 -4.93 -12.80 18.01
CA ALA A 27 -3.87 -12.65 17.03
C ALA A 27 -3.47 -14.02 16.45
N ALA A 28 -2.91 -14.03 15.25
CA ALA A 28 -2.30 -15.22 14.68
C ALA A 28 -1.12 -15.66 15.57
N GLN A 29 -1.02 -16.96 15.90
CA GLN A 29 -0.06 -17.51 16.88
C GLN A 29 1.41 -17.49 16.41
N CYS A 30 1.75 -16.63 15.46
CA CYS A 30 3.09 -16.42 14.92
C CYS A 30 3.63 -14.99 15.13
N GLU A 31 2.92 -14.10 15.82
CA GLU A 31 3.45 -12.77 16.14
C GLU A 31 4.61 -12.83 17.15
N TYR A 32 5.41 -11.75 17.21
CA TYR A 32 6.58 -11.64 18.12
C TYR A 32 6.26 -12.00 19.58
N GLN A 33 5.09 -11.57 20.07
CA GLN A 33 4.67 -11.76 21.46
C GLN A 33 4.32 -13.23 21.77
N ASP A 34 3.85 -13.96 20.76
CA ASP A 34 3.48 -15.36 20.84
C ASP A 34 4.73 -16.25 20.69
N LEU A 35 5.60 -15.97 19.71
CA LEU A 35 6.84 -16.72 19.49
C LEU A 35 7.80 -16.73 20.70
N ILE A 36 7.75 -15.69 21.55
CA ILE A 36 8.51 -15.67 22.83
C ILE A 36 7.97 -16.69 23.84
N GLN A 37 6.67 -16.97 23.81
CA GLN A 37 5.98 -17.87 24.73
C GLN A 37 5.77 -19.27 24.15
N SER A 38 6.06 -19.44 22.86
CA SER A 38 5.89 -20.68 22.11
C SER A 38 6.61 -21.87 22.74
N PRO A 39 5.93 -23.03 22.90
CA PRO A 39 6.56 -24.28 23.29
C PRO A 39 7.28 -24.99 22.12
N ASP A 40 6.97 -24.64 20.87
CA ASP A 40 7.60 -25.18 19.65
C ASP A 40 7.73 -24.08 18.58
N ILE A 41 8.65 -23.15 18.84
CA ILE A 41 8.94 -22.00 17.98
C ILE A 41 9.25 -22.39 16.52
N ILE A 42 9.77 -23.59 16.27
CA ILE A 42 10.10 -24.05 14.92
C ILE A 42 8.80 -24.35 14.16
N ALA A 43 7.82 -24.99 14.80
CA ALA A 43 6.50 -25.23 14.20
C ALA A 43 5.77 -23.90 13.96
N ASP A 44 5.69 -23.02 14.97
CA ASP A 44 4.94 -21.76 14.86
C ASP A 44 5.52 -20.79 13.81
N ILE A 45 6.84 -20.80 13.59
CA ILE A 45 7.46 -20.09 12.45
C ILE A 45 7.17 -20.83 11.14
N SER A 46 7.31 -22.16 11.12
CA SER A 46 7.12 -22.97 9.90
C SER A 46 5.72 -22.82 9.31
N ASP A 47 4.70 -22.78 10.17
CA ASP A 47 3.29 -22.70 9.79
C ASP A 47 2.75 -21.25 9.76
N ALA A 48 3.63 -20.24 9.94
CA ALA A 48 3.25 -18.83 9.92
C ALA A 48 2.64 -18.37 8.58
N GLU A 49 1.75 -17.38 8.65
CA GLU A 49 1.27 -16.62 7.49
C GLU A 49 1.99 -15.28 7.36
N GLN A 50 2.00 -14.70 6.16
CA GLN A 50 2.81 -13.51 5.83
C GLN A 50 2.49 -12.29 6.71
N SER A 51 1.24 -12.13 7.17
CA SER A 51 0.81 -11.08 8.10
C SER A 51 1.61 -11.04 9.41
N CYS A 52 2.18 -12.17 9.86
CA CYS A 52 3.06 -12.22 11.04
C CYS A 52 4.44 -11.59 10.80
N PHE A 53 4.92 -11.48 9.56
CA PHE A 53 6.29 -11.02 9.25
C PHE A 53 6.52 -9.58 9.72
N ARG A 54 5.51 -8.71 9.60
CA ARG A 54 5.57 -7.32 10.10
C ARG A 54 5.86 -7.26 11.61
N SER A 55 5.33 -8.19 12.39
CA SER A 55 5.58 -8.31 13.83
C SER A 55 7.05 -8.68 14.12
N TRP A 56 7.67 -9.50 13.25
CA TRP A 56 9.08 -9.91 13.38
C TRP A 56 10.05 -8.76 13.11
N TYR A 57 9.88 -8.04 11.99
CA TYR A 57 10.75 -6.91 11.65
C TYR A 57 10.64 -5.73 12.64
N ASN A 58 9.48 -5.56 13.28
CA ASN A 58 9.20 -4.49 14.25
C ASN A 58 9.36 -4.93 15.72
N ALA A 59 9.95 -6.09 15.99
CA ALA A 59 10.17 -6.57 17.34
C ALA A 59 11.04 -5.59 18.17
N PRO A 60 10.70 -5.33 19.45
CA PRO A 60 11.42 -4.40 20.31
C PRO A 60 12.83 -4.88 20.69
N GLU A 61 13.67 -3.98 21.20
CA GLU A 61 15.10 -4.23 21.46
C GLU A 61 15.36 -5.46 22.34
N GLU A 62 14.51 -5.76 23.32
CA GLU A 62 14.58 -6.96 24.16
C GLU A 62 14.55 -8.29 23.37
N ALA A 63 13.98 -8.32 22.16
CA ALA A 63 14.03 -9.45 21.25
C ALA A 63 15.47 -9.94 20.99
N ALA A 64 16.43 -9.01 20.94
CA ALA A 64 17.85 -9.30 20.69
C ALA A 64 18.52 -10.21 21.74
N GLN A 65 17.93 -10.36 22.94
CA GLN A 65 18.45 -11.21 24.02
C GLN A 65 17.80 -12.60 24.07
N GLY A 66 16.58 -12.74 23.56
CA GLY A 66 15.81 -13.98 23.55
C GLY A 66 15.64 -14.52 22.14
N LEU A 67 14.52 -14.14 21.51
CA LEU A 67 14.04 -14.60 20.21
C LEU A 67 15.11 -14.51 19.11
N TYR A 68 15.87 -13.41 19.08
CA TYR A 68 16.94 -13.16 18.10
C TYR A 68 18.34 -13.37 18.67
N SER A 69 18.50 -14.11 19.77
CA SER A 69 19.84 -14.55 20.21
C SER A 69 20.47 -15.52 19.21
N GLU A 70 21.80 -15.55 19.11
CA GLU A 70 22.49 -16.49 18.20
C GLU A 70 22.18 -17.97 18.55
N ALA A 71 21.87 -18.26 19.81
CA ALA A 71 21.45 -19.59 20.25
C ALA A 71 20.03 -19.97 19.79
N SER A 72 19.13 -19.00 19.62
CA SER A 72 17.82 -19.18 18.99
C SER A 72 18.00 -19.39 17.48
N LEU A 73 18.75 -18.50 16.82
CA LEU A 73 19.03 -18.60 15.38
C LEU A 73 19.76 -19.89 15.01
N GLN A 74 20.58 -20.47 15.89
CA GLN A 74 21.19 -21.79 15.68
C GLN A 74 20.17 -22.94 15.65
N GLN A 75 19.00 -22.80 16.27
CA GLN A 75 17.92 -23.79 16.21
C GLN A 75 17.16 -23.67 14.88
N ILE A 76 16.80 -22.44 14.50
CA ILE A 76 16.18 -22.12 13.20
C ILE A 76 17.08 -22.56 12.04
N GLN A 77 18.38 -22.28 12.09
CA GLN A 77 19.38 -22.69 11.10
C GLN A 77 19.42 -24.23 10.93
N ARG A 78 19.24 -25.02 12.00
CA ARG A 78 19.22 -26.50 11.92
C ARG A 78 17.90 -27.03 11.34
N ALA A 79 16.79 -26.39 11.65
CA ALA A 79 15.49 -26.70 11.04
C ALA A 79 15.56 -26.44 9.53
N LEU A 80 15.98 -25.24 9.14
CA LEU A 80 16.18 -24.86 7.74
C LEU A 80 17.15 -25.80 7.01
N ALA A 81 18.27 -26.17 7.63
CA ALA A 81 19.21 -27.15 7.06
C ALA A 81 18.58 -28.53 6.81
N THR A 82 17.62 -28.94 7.66
CA THR A 82 16.91 -30.21 7.53
C THR A 82 15.92 -30.15 6.36
N GLU A 83 15.13 -29.07 6.24
CA GLU A 83 14.23 -28.86 5.09
C GLU A 83 15.01 -28.79 3.77
N VAL A 84 16.03 -27.92 3.67
CA VAL A 84 16.87 -27.76 2.47
C VAL A 84 17.53 -29.07 2.03
N THR A 85 17.95 -29.93 2.97
CA THR A 85 18.54 -31.25 2.65
C THR A 85 17.52 -32.24 2.10
N HIS A 86 16.26 -32.14 2.52
CA HIS A 86 15.19 -33.04 2.12
C HIS A 86 14.24 -32.44 1.08
N TYR A 87 14.51 -31.23 0.58
CA TYR A 87 13.66 -30.50 -0.35
C TYR A 87 13.46 -31.25 -1.68
N ARG A 88 12.19 -31.40 -2.10
CA ARG A 88 11.74 -32.11 -3.32
C ARG A 88 10.77 -31.30 -4.18
N GLY A 89 10.66 -30.00 -3.95
CA GLY A 89 9.69 -29.14 -4.65
C GLY A 89 8.26 -29.27 -4.13
N GLU A 90 8.05 -29.87 -2.95
CA GLU A 90 6.71 -29.98 -2.34
C GLU A 90 6.32 -28.65 -1.68
N ASP A 91 5.12 -28.14 -1.97
CA ASP A 91 4.58 -26.86 -1.48
C ASP A 91 4.81 -26.66 0.02
N ALA A 92 4.43 -27.66 0.83
CA ALA A 92 4.59 -27.62 2.27
C ALA A 92 6.05 -27.56 2.74
N GLN A 93 7.02 -28.12 1.99
CA GLN A 93 8.44 -27.93 2.29
C GLN A 93 8.90 -26.52 1.93
N ALA A 94 8.40 -26.01 0.80
CA ALA A 94 8.77 -24.70 0.29
C ALA A 94 8.27 -23.57 1.21
N LYS A 95 7.00 -23.59 1.66
CA LYS A 95 6.47 -22.66 2.68
C LYS A 95 7.33 -22.64 3.96
N ARG A 96 7.73 -23.81 4.48
CA ARG A 96 8.61 -23.88 5.65
C ARG A 96 9.99 -23.28 5.39
N ILE A 97 10.58 -23.50 4.21
CA ILE A 97 11.87 -22.90 3.82
C ILE A 97 11.74 -21.38 3.71
N ALA A 98 10.69 -20.87 3.06
CA ALA A 98 10.38 -19.45 2.96
C ALA A 98 10.29 -18.81 4.36
N ASN A 99 9.38 -19.29 5.20
CA ASN A 99 9.13 -18.77 6.55
C ASN A 99 10.37 -18.81 7.46
N LEU A 100 11.11 -19.94 7.47
CA LEU A 100 12.34 -20.06 8.26
C LEU A 100 13.44 -19.12 7.76
N SER A 101 13.55 -18.90 6.44
CA SER A 101 14.49 -17.92 5.87
C SER A 101 14.08 -16.47 6.18
N GLU A 102 12.78 -16.19 6.18
CA GLU A 102 12.23 -14.86 6.48
C GLU A 102 12.44 -14.46 7.93
N PHE A 103 12.23 -15.39 8.86
CA PHE A 103 12.55 -15.18 10.27
C PHE A 103 14.05 -14.89 10.50
N VAL A 104 14.94 -15.56 9.73
CA VAL A 104 16.39 -15.26 9.77
C VAL A 104 16.66 -13.85 9.23
N ARG A 105 16.02 -13.43 8.13
CA ARG A 105 16.14 -12.06 7.58
C ARG A 105 15.70 -11.02 8.61
N ALA A 106 14.53 -11.18 9.22
CA ALA A 106 14.01 -10.32 10.28
C ALA A 106 14.98 -10.23 11.47
N ALA A 107 15.56 -11.35 11.89
CA ALA A 107 16.55 -11.38 12.96
C ALA A 107 17.87 -10.66 12.62
N TYR A 108 18.31 -10.65 11.35
CA TYR A 108 19.47 -9.88 10.88
C TYR A 108 19.14 -8.39 10.73
N PHE A 109 17.93 -8.04 10.31
CA PHE A 109 17.43 -6.66 10.29
C PHE A 109 17.38 -6.06 11.71
N ALA A 110 16.69 -6.73 12.65
CA ALA A 110 16.62 -6.30 14.05
C ALA A 110 18.00 -6.25 14.74
N ARG A 111 18.95 -7.08 14.29
CA ARG A 111 20.35 -7.02 14.77
C ARG A 111 21.04 -5.73 14.37
N TYR A 112 20.77 -5.15 13.20
CA TYR A 112 21.38 -3.90 12.74
C TYR A 112 21.08 -2.73 13.69
N ALA A 113 19.83 -2.59 14.13
CA ALA A 113 19.43 -1.56 15.10
C ALA A 113 20.01 -1.76 16.51
N THR A 114 20.49 -2.97 16.83
CA THR A 114 20.90 -3.36 18.20
C THR A 114 22.38 -3.76 18.32
N GLN A 115 23.14 -3.68 17.22
CA GLN A 115 24.54 -4.13 17.10
C GLN A 115 25.50 -3.47 18.10
N ASP A 116 25.31 -2.18 18.43
CA ASP A 116 26.17 -1.46 19.38
C ASP A 116 26.11 -2.02 20.82
N LYS A 117 25.03 -2.72 21.15
CA LYS A 117 24.78 -3.30 22.49
C LYS A 117 25.05 -4.79 22.56
N HIS A 118 24.82 -5.51 21.46
CA HIS A 118 24.84 -6.97 21.41
C HIS A 118 25.90 -7.56 20.47
N GLY A 119 26.62 -6.73 19.72
CA GLY A 119 27.52 -7.17 18.65
C GLY A 119 26.78 -7.60 17.38
N TYR A 120 27.54 -8.11 16.42
CA TYR A 120 27.01 -8.82 15.25
C TYR A 120 26.81 -10.30 15.58
N TYR A 121 25.98 -11.01 14.81
CA TYR A 121 26.04 -12.47 14.77
C TYR A 121 27.43 -12.93 14.32
N SER A 122 27.84 -14.10 14.79
CA SER A 122 29.15 -14.65 14.44
C SER A 122 29.29 -14.87 12.93
N GLU A 123 30.50 -14.63 12.43
CA GLU A 123 30.86 -14.90 11.04
C GLU A 123 30.53 -16.35 10.63
N ALA A 124 30.72 -17.31 11.54
CA ALA A 124 30.39 -18.71 11.32
C ALA A 124 28.87 -18.95 11.12
N MET A 125 28.00 -18.21 11.83
CA MET A 125 26.55 -18.27 11.62
C MET A 125 26.19 -17.76 10.23
N SER A 126 26.67 -16.56 9.87
CA SER A 126 26.41 -15.94 8.57
C SER A 126 26.90 -16.81 7.41
N GLN A 127 28.11 -17.37 7.51
CA GLN A 127 28.66 -18.28 6.51
C GLN A 127 27.84 -19.59 6.41
N SER A 128 27.41 -20.14 7.54
CA SER A 128 26.58 -21.36 7.55
C SER A 128 25.21 -21.14 6.92
N LEU A 129 24.60 -19.97 7.09
CA LEU A 129 23.31 -19.63 6.47
C LEU A 129 23.45 -19.45 4.96
N ALA A 130 24.48 -18.74 4.49
CA ALA A 130 24.74 -18.58 3.06
C ALA A 130 25.11 -19.91 2.37
N GLN A 131 25.74 -20.85 3.09
CA GLN A 131 25.96 -22.21 2.59
C GLN A 131 24.66 -23.01 2.43
N LEU A 132 23.63 -22.75 3.25
CA LEU A 132 22.30 -23.33 3.03
C LEU A 132 21.63 -22.71 1.80
N SER A 133 21.79 -21.41 1.55
CA SER A 133 21.33 -20.79 0.30
C SER A 133 22.02 -21.38 -0.92
N ASP A 134 23.34 -21.53 -0.91
CA ASP A 134 24.07 -22.20 -2.01
C ASP A 134 23.59 -23.65 -2.22
N GLN A 135 23.39 -24.42 -1.14
CA GLN A 135 22.86 -25.78 -1.22
C GLN A 135 21.43 -25.81 -1.80
N PHE A 136 20.56 -24.90 -1.37
CA PHE A 136 19.18 -24.79 -1.87
C PHE A 136 19.15 -24.42 -3.34
N LEU A 137 19.86 -23.36 -3.75
CA LEU A 137 19.85 -22.84 -5.13
C LEU A 137 20.49 -23.80 -6.15
N ARG A 138 21.31 -24.77 -5.69
CA ARG A 138 21.80 -25.89 -6.52
C ARG A 138 20.78 -27.02 -6.68
N SER A 139 19.66 -27.01 -5.97
CA SER A 139 18.57 -27.98 -6.13
C SER A 139 17.88 -27.81 -7.49
N PRO A 140 17.53 -28.89 -8.20
CA PRO A 140 16.71 -28.76 -9.41
C PRO A 140 15.34 -28.12 -9.11
N PHE A 141 14.82 -28.35 -7.90
CA PHE A 141 13.53 -27.84 -7.42
C PHE A 141 13.55 -26.36 -6.97
N ALA A 142 14.72 -25.69 -7.02
CA ALA A 142 14.80 -24.25 -6.78
C ALA A 142 14.31 -23.43 -7.98
N ARG A 143 14.04 -24.08 -9.11
CA ARG A 143 13.55 -23.49 -10.38
C ARG A 143 12.08 -23.80 -10.65
N ASP A 144 11.40 -24.43 -9.70
CA ASP A 144 9.98 -24.74 -9.82
C ASP A 144 9.18 -23.42 -9.69
N LEU A 145 8.24 -23.18 -10.61
CA LEU A 145 7.52 -21.90 -10.75
C LEU A 145 6.21 -21.84 -9.94
N GLY A 146 6.01 -22.76 -8.99
CA GLY A 146 4.88 -22.71 -8.06
C GLY A 146 5.11 -21.67 -6.96
N ARG A 147 4.04 -21.06 -6.46
CA ARG A 147 4.10 -19.93 -5.52
C ARG A 147 5.01 -20.18 -4.31
N ASP A 148 4.76 -21.24 -3.53
CA ASP A 148 5.58 -21.55 -2.36
C ASP A 148 7.06 -21.81 -2.73
N GLN A 149 7.32 -22.41 -3.89
CA GLN A 149 8.68 -22.69 -4.40
C GLN A 149 9.41 -21.40 -4.82
N VAL A 150 8.69 -20.44 -5.40
CA VAL A 150 9.19 -19.10 -5.73
C VAL A 150 9.46 -18.31 -4.45
N ASP A 151 8.57 -18.33 -3.47
CA ASP A 151 8.76 -17.72 -2.14
C ASP A 151 9.99 -18.30 -1.43
N ALA A 152 10.15 -19.62 -1.45
CA ALA A 152 11.33 -20.30 -0.90
C ALA A 152 12.63 -19.88 -1.62
N MET A 153 12.60 -19.76 -2.95
CA MET A 153 13.73 -19.31 -3.75
C MET A 153 14.09 -17.85 -3.49
N SER A 154 13.10 -16.96 -3.42
CA SER A 154 13.28 -15.54 -3.11
C SER A 154 13.81 -15.34 -1.69
N GLY A 155 13.21 -15.98 -0.68
CA GLY A 155 13.66 -15.92 0.70
C GLY A 155 15.10 -16.44 0.89
N MET A 156 15.43 -17.60 0.32
CA MET A 156 16.78 -18.18 0.41
C MET A 156 17.84 -17.36 -0.34
N SER A 157 17.50 -16.75 -1.48
CA SER A 157 18.42 -15.90 -2.24
C SER A 157 18.61 -14.52 -1.60
N LEU A 158 17.55 -13.90 -1.07
CA LEU A 158 17.62 -12.60 -0.38
C LEU A 158 18.26 -12.70 1.02
N MET A 159 18.19 -13.88 1.67
CA MET A 159 18.95 -14.16 2.89
C MET A 159 20.47 -14.02 2.68
N VAL A 160 21.00 -14.30 1.47
CA VAL A 160 22.43 -14.14 1.15
C VAL A 160 22.89 -12.69 1.32
N ASP A 161 22.05 -11.72 0.90
CA ASP A 161 22.32 -10.32 1.16
C ASP A 161 22.17 -9.98 2.64
N SER A 162 21.11 -10.46 3.29
CA SER A 162 20.83 -10.18 4.70
C SER A 162 21.97 -10.60 5.63
N VAL A 163 22.58 -11.78 5.40
CA VAL A 163 23.75 -12.25 6.17
C VAL A 163 25.09 -11.71 5.66
N LYS A 164 25.06 -10.99 4.52
CA LYS A 164 26.19 -10.32 3.84
C LYS A 164 27.36 -11.25 3.49
N GLN A 165 27.05 -12.37 2.81
CA GLN A 165 27.99 -13.43 2.43
C GLN A 165 27.88 -13.86 0.95
N LEU A 166 27.60 -12.93 0.03
CA LEU A 166 27.45 -13.20 -1.41
C LEU A 166 28.55 -14.10 -2.03
N PRO A 167 29.85 -13.95 -1.71
CA PRO A 167 30.90 -14.83 -2.24
C PRO A 167 30.68 -16.34 -2.03
N LEU A 168 29.87 -16.76 -1.05
CA LEU A 168 29.57 -18.18 -0.81
C LEU A 168 28.44 -18.75 -1.68
N ALA A 169 27.61 -17.90 -2.29
CA ALA A 169 26.48 -18.29 -3.12
C ALA A 169 26.49 -17.64 -4.54
N MET A 170 27.51 -16.84 -4.87
CA MET A 170 27.61 -16.11 -6.14
C MET A 170 27.47 -17.02 -7.37
N ASP A 171 28.15 -18.17 -7.37
CA ASP A 171 28.13 -19.14 -8.46
C ASP A 171 26.73 -19.77 -8.68
N SER A 172 26.04 -20.13 -7.60
CA SER A 172 24.70 -20.72 -7.64
C SER A 172 23.60 -19.68 -7.92
N MET A 173 23.75 -18.44 -7.45
CA MET A 173 22.88 -17.33 -7.87
C MET A 173 23.07 -16.98 -9.36
N LEU A 174 24.29 -17.06 -9.89
CA LEU A 174 24.55 -16.94 -11.33
C LEU A 174 24.03 -18.16 -12.14
N ASP A 175 23.96 -19.36 -11.54
CA ASP A 175 23.34 -20.54 -12.16
C ASP A 175 21.82 -20.38 -12.23
N MET A 176 21.21 -19.76 -11.22
CA MET A 176 19.79 -19.41 -11.21
C MET A 176 19.48 -18.30 -12.22
N LEU A 177 20.27 -17.21 -12.26
CA LEU A 177 20.15 -16.17 -13.29
C LEU A 177 20.24 -16.77 -14.71
N GLY A 178 21.13 -17.74 -14.92
CA GLY A 178 21.28 -18.46 -16.18
C GLY A 178 20.13 -19.42 -16.54
N SER A 179 19.10 -19.55 -15.69
CA SER A 179 17.86 -20.29 -16.01
C SER A 179 16.75 -19.41 -16.59
N PHE A 180 16.91 -18.08 -16.57
CA PHE A 180 15.94 -17.15 -17.12
C PHE A 180 15.74 -17.36 -18.62
N ASP A 181 14.47 -17.47 -19.01
CA ASP A 181 14.00 -17.67 -20.37
C ASP A 181 12.59 -17.08 -20.55
N ARG A 182 11.99 -17.32 -21.72
CA ARG A 182 10.67 -16.78 -22.07
C ARG A 182 9.50 -17.39 -21.29
N GLU A 183 9.69 -18.54 -20.66
CA GLU A 183 8.65 -19.23 -19.87
C GLU A 183 8.68 -18.71 -18.44
N SER A 184 9.87 -18.72 -17.82
CA SER A 184 10.10 -18.15 -16.49
C SER A 184 9.84 -16.64 -16.41
N ALA A 185 10.02 -15.89 -17.51
CA ALA A 185 9.66 -14.47 -17.58
C ALA A 185 8.15 -14.15 -17.48
N GLN A 186 7.27 -15.15 -17.55
CA GLN A 186 5.83 -14.98 -17.30
C GLN A 186 5.49 -14.94 -15.80
N ASN A 187 6.43 -15.30 -14.91
CA ASN A 187 6.24 -15.24 -13.45
C ASN A 187 7.17 -14.16 -12.88
N LEU A 188 6.64 -12.95 -12.64
CA LEU A 188 7.46 -11.81 -12.21
C LEU A 188 8.05 -11.98 -10.81
N GLN A 189 7.39 -12.67 -9.88
CA GLN A 189 7.98 -13.03 -8.58
C GLN A 189 9.24 -13.90 -8.74
N TYR A 190 9.25 -14.85 -9.68
CA TYR A 190 10.45 -15.64 -10.00
C TYR A 190 11.54 -14.75 -10.61
N VAL A 191 11.19 -13.84 -11.52
CA VAL A 191 12.13 -12.86 -12.09
C VAL A 191 12.73 -11.96 -11.00
N ASP A 192 11.95 -11.50 -10.03
CA ASP A 192 12.46 -10.72 -8.91
C ASP A 192 13.30 -11.57 -7.91
N GLY A 193 12.93 -12.84 -7.73
CA GLY A 193 13.77 -13.80 -7.02
C GLY A 193 15.15 -13.98 -7.69
N LEU A 194 15.24 -13.95 -9.03
CA LEU A 194 16.53 -13.89 -9.73
C LEU A 194 17.25 -12.55 -9.54
N ASN A 195 16.51 -11.44 -9.48
CA ASN A 195 17.00 -10.08 -9.24
C ASN A 195 17.62 -9.92 -7.83
N ASN A 196 17.36 -10.83 -6.88
CA ASN A 196 18.07 -10.88 -5.59
C ASN A 196 19.59 -10.99 -5.73
N LEU A 197 20.13 -11.52 -6.83
CA LEU A 197 21.57 -11.44 -7.13
C LEU A 197 22.05 -9.99 -7.24
N PHE A 198 21.30 -9.14 -7.93
CA PHE A 198 21.64 -7.72 -8.14
C PHE A 198 21.45 -6.90 -6.87
N ARG A 199 20.39 -7.19 -6.09
CA ARG A 199 20.23 -6.67 -4.72
C ARG A 199 21.43 -7.04 -3.84
N ALA A 200 21.89 -8.29 -3.88
CA ALA A 200 23.08 -8.73 -3.14
C ALA A 200 24.38 -8.07 -3.62
N MET A 201 24.60 -7.94 -4.94
CA MET A 201 25.78 -7.24 -5.48
C MET A 201 25.84 -5.78 -5.00
N SER A 202 24.71 -5.05 -5.06
CA SER A 202 24.57 -3.70 -4.52
C SER A 202 24.84 -3.66 -3.01
N GLY A 203 24.21 -4.56 -2.24
CA GLY A 203 24.38 -4.69 -0.79
C GLY A 203 25.80 -5.06 -0.33
N HIS A 204 26.66 -5.50 -1.25
CA HIS A 204 28.07 -5.82 -1.02
C HIS A 204 29.07 -4.79 -1.58
N VAL A 205 28.62 -3.71 -2.24
CA VAL A 205 29.48 -2.70 -2.89
C VAL A 205 30.53 -2.05 -1.96
N SER A 206 30.33 -2.08 -0.64
CA SER A 206 31.26 -1.55 0.36
C SER A 206 32.24 -2.57 0.93
N ARG A 207 32.13 -3.87 0.57
CA ARG A 207 32.88 -4.99 1.17
C ARG A 207 34.05 -5.41 0.30
N SER A 208 35.28 -5.36 0.82
CA SER A 208 36.48 -5.78 0.07
C SER A 208 36.43 -7.25 -0.35
N ALA A 209 35.92 -8.14 0.51
CA ALA A 209 35.82 -9.57 0.24
C ALA A 209 35.01 -9.91 -1.02
N PHE A 210 34.02 -9.07 -1.38
CA PHE A 210 33.26 -9.22 -2.62
C PHE A 210 34.12 -8.90 -3.85
N TYR A 211 34.84 -7.79 -3.85
CA TYR A 211 35.78 -7.47 -4.94
C TYR A 211 36.95 -8.45 -5.03
N ASP A 212 37.45 -8.93 -3.88
CA ASP A 212 38.50 -9.96 -3.82
C ASP A 212 38.00 -11.30 -4.40
N ASP A 213 36.69 -11.56 -4.39
CA ASP A 213 36.06 -12.72 -5.02
C ASP A 213 35.85 -12.53 -6.52
N MET A 214 35.23 -11.42 -6.92
CA MET A 214 35.07 -11.04 -8.35
C MET A 214 36.42 -10.99 -9.09
N ALA A 215 37.50 -10.55 -8.42
CA ALA A 215 38.84 -10.53 -9.01
C ALA A 215 39.51 -11.92 -9.08
N ARG A 216 39.07 -12.90 -8.28
CA ARG A 216 39.50 -14.30 -8.37
C ARG A 216 38.72 -15.08 -9.43
N HIS A 217 37.49 -14.63 -9.73
CA HIS A 217 36.52 -15.31 -10.60
C HIS A 217 36.09 -14.43 -11.79
N PRO A 218 37.00 -14.11 -12.75
CA PRO A 218 36.67 -13.31 -13.93
C PRO A 218 35.59 -13.95 -14.84
N GLU A 219 35.34 -15.25 -14.69
CA GLU A 219 34.20 -15.94 -15.30
C GLU A 219 32.84 -15.37 -14.87
N TYR A 220 32.69 -14.82 -13.65
CA TYR A 220 31.42 -14.25 -13.19
C TYR A 220 30.99 -13.06 -14.04
N LEU A 221 31.90 -12.13 -14.35
CA LEU A 221 31.61 -11.01 -15.24
C LEU A 221 31.31 -11.49 -16.68
N THR A 222 31.98 -12.56 -17.12
CA THR A 222 31.72 -13.19 -18.42
C THR A 222 30.30 -13.79 -18.48
N ARG A 223 29.83 -14.42 -17.39
CA ARG A 223 28.47 -14.95 -17.24
C ARG A 223 27.43 -13.84 -17.25
N LEU A 224 27.64 -12.78 -16.47
CA LEU A 224 26.78 -11.58 -16.43
C LEU A 224 26.65 -10.93 -17.82
N LYS A 225 27.77 -10.77 -18.54
CA LYS A 225 27.73 -10.27 -19.91
C LYS A 225 26.98 -11.20 -20.86
N THR A 226 27.22 -12.51 -20.77
CA THR A 226 26.56 -13.51 -21.61
C THR A 226 25.05 -13.51 -21.41
N PHE A 227 24.60 -13.35 -20.15
CA PHE A 227 23.19 -13.17 -19.81
C PHE A 227 22.58 -11.95 -20.50
N VAL A 228 23.24 -10.78 -20.44
CA VAL A 228 22.78 -9.55 -21.13
C VAL A 228 22.72 -9.74 -22.65
N ASP A 229 23.77 -10.32 -23.25
CA ASP A 229 23.81 -10.58 -24.71
C ASP A 229 22.70 -11.54 -25.18
N GLN A 230 22.34 -12.53 -24.36
CA GLN A 230 21.35 -13.57 -24.72
C GLN A 230 19.90 -13.14 -24.45
N ASN A 231 19.67 -12.26 -23.46
CA ASN A 231 18.33 -11.92 -22.97
C ASN A 231 17.80 -10.54 -23.40
N GLN A 232 18.42 -9.93 -24.43
CA GLN A 232 17.91 -8.69 -25.06
C GLN A 232 16.47 -8.80 -25.59
N TRP A 233 15.92 -10.01 -25.71
CA TRP A 233 14.54 -10.24 -26.09
C TRP A 233 13.51 -9.83 -25.02
N ALA A 234 13.94 -9.64 -23.77
CA ALA A 234 13.09 -9.21 -22.66
C ALA A 234 12.91 -7.69 -22.58
N LEU A 235 13.66 -6.91 -23.38
CA LEU A 235 13.54 -5.44 -23.40
C LEU A 235 12.18 -5.02 -23.97
N GLY A 236 11.45 -4.15 -23.27
CA GLY A 236 10.04 -3.84 -23.59
C GLY A 236 9.06 -4.93 -23.17
N THR A 237 9.40 -5.71 -22.15
CA THR A 237 8.49 -6.62 -21.42
C THR A 237 8.71 -6.40 -19.92
N ASP A 238 7.78 -6.80 -19.07
CA ASP A 238 7.82 -6.50 -17.63
C ASP A 238 9.03 -7.12 -16.93
N ALA A 239 9.63 -8.18 -17.49
CA ALA A 239 10.87 -8.79 -17.01
C ALA A 239 12.16 -8.02 -17.40
N GLU A 240 12.08 -6.86 -18.07
CA GLU A 240 13.26 -6.14 -18.59
C GLU A 240 14.22 -5.64 -17.49
N PHE A 241 13.70 -5.37 -16.29
CA PHE A 241 14.48 -4.85 -15.16
C PHE A 241 15.62 -5.80 -14.79
N LEU A 242 15.46 -7.11 -14.98
CA LEU A 242 16.49 -8.10 -14.70
C LEU A 242 17.70 -7.92 -15.64
N VAL A 243 17.47 -7.58 -16.92
CA VAL A 243 18.54 -7.33 -17.91
C VAL A 243 19.17 -5.95 -17.69
N TYR A 244 18.37 -4.95 -17.34
CA TYR A 244 18.84 -3.63 -16.96
C TYR A 244 19.75 -3.68 -15.72
N ASN A 245 19.31 -4.34 -14.64
CA ASN A 245 20.07 -4.50 -13.41
C ASN A 245 21.35 -5.33 -13.62
N ALA A 246 21.34 -6.31 -14.53
CA ALA A 246 22.55 -7.04 -14.91
C ALA A 246 23.63 -6.11 -15.50
N VAL A 247 23.27 -5.13 -16.32
CA VAL A 247 24.21 -4.10 -16.80
C VAL A 247 24.61 -3.16 -15.65
N ARG A 248 23.62 -2.62 -14.93
CA ARG A 248 23.83 -1.57 -13.93
C ARG A 248 24.69 -2.04 -12.75
N GLU A 249 24.37 -3.19 -12.16
CA GLU A 249 25.12 -3.73 -11.03
C GLU A 249 26.48 -4.33 -11.45
N SER A 250 26.62 -4.78 -12.70
CA SER A 250 27.95 -5.03 -13.28
C SER A 250 28.76 -3.75 -13.38
N GLY A 251 28.17 -2.65 -13.86
CA GLY A 251 28.82 -1.34 -13.93
C GLY A 251 29.19 -0.76 -12.56
N ARG A 252 28.42 -1.05 -11.51
CA ARG A 252 28.75 -0.67 -10.13
C ARG A 252 30.09 -1.23 -9.65
N LEU A 253 30.54 -2.36 -10.20
CA LEU A 253 31.85 -2.96 -9.90
C LEU A 253 33.04 -2.06 -10.26
N LEU A 254 32.84 -0.99 -11.06
CA LEU A 254 33.83 0.05 -11.30
C LEU A 254 34.33 0.71 -10.00
N ALA A 255 33.57 0.65 -8.90
CA ALA A 255 34.01 1.07 -7.56
C ALA A 255 35.21 0.26 -6.99
N THR A 256 35.61 -0.84 -7.64
CA THR A 256 36.75 -1.66 -7.23
C THR A 256 38.08 -0.89 -7.22
N ARG A 257 39.02 -1.37 -6.38
CA ARG A 257 40.42 -0.95 -6.34
C ARG A 257 41.37 -1.90 -7.08
N ASN A 258 40.83 -2.94 -7.72
CA ASN A 258 41.61 -3.88 -8.52
C ASN A 258 41.60 -3.41 -9.98
N ASP A 259 42.75 -2.96 -10.49
CA ASP A 259 42.87 -2.39 -11.83
C ASP A 259 42.41 -3.38 -12.92
N THR A 260 42.76 -4.66 -12.81
CA THR A 260 42.36 -5.69 -13.79
C THR A 260 40.84 -5.91 -13.81
N LEU A 261 40.18 -5.95 -12.65
CA LEU A 261 38.72 -6.05 -12.59
C LEU A 261 38.08 -4.77 -13.14
N ARG A 262 38.62 -3.59 -12.81
CA ARG A 262 38.12 -2.30 -13.32
C ARG A 262 38.23 -2.20 -14.84
N GLU A 263 39.34 -2.64 -15.43
CA GLU A 263 39.53 -2.71 -16.90
C GLU A 263 38.52 -3.65 -17.55
N GLN A 264 38.27 -4.83 -16.97
CA GLN A 264 37.29 -5.79 -17.49
C GLN A 264 35.85 -5.24 -17.44
N VAL A 265 35.47 -4.57 -16.35
CA VAL A 265 34.15 -3.94 -16.20
C VAL A 265 33.99 -2.76 -17.16
N LEU A 266 35.02 -1.90 -17.33
CA LEU A 266 35.02 -0.84 -18.34
C LEU A 266 34.82 -1.41 -19.75
N ALA A 267 35.54 -2.47 -20.11
CA ALA A 267 35.39 -3.13 -21.41
C ALA A 267 33.97 -3.68 -21.64
N MET A 268 33.33 -4.24 -20.60
CA MET A 268 31.92 -4.66 -20.67
C MET A 268 30.98 -3.47 -20.90
N MET A 269 31.10 -2.40 -20.11
CA MET A 269 30.25 -1.21 -20.24
C MET A 269 30.43 -0.51 -21.59
N GLU A 270 31.68 -0.38 -22.06
CA GLU A 270 31.97 0.17 -23.39
C GLU A 270 31.40 -0.67 -24.52
N GLN A 271 31.43 -2.00 -24.40
CA GLN A 271 30.78 -2.86 -25.38
C GLN A 271 29.25 -2.69 -25.36
N THR A 272 28.63 -2.55 -24.18
CA THR A 272 27.20 -2.24 -24.05
C THR A 272 26.85 -0.92 -24.75
N LEU A 273 27.64 0.14 -24.54
CA LEU A 273 27.48 1.44 -25.21
C LEU A 273 27.70 1.39 -26.75
N GLN A 274 28.44 0.39 -27.25
CA GLN A 274 28.66 0.18 -28.69
C GLN A 274 27.55 -0.66 -29.34
N GLN A 275 27.01 -1.64 -28.59
CA GLN A 275 25.93 -2.53 -29.05
C GLN A 275 24.56 -1.84 -29.03
N HIS A 276 24.35 -0.91 -28.09
CA HIS A 276 23.08 -0.22 -27.88
C HIS A 276 23.22 1.28 -28.11
N GLN A 277 22.18 1.92 -28.65
CA GLN A 277 22.20 3.34 -28.99
C GLN A 277 20.91 4.04 -28.54
N ILE A 278 21.02 5.34 -28.29
CA ILE A 278 19.87 6.23 -28.05
C ILE A 278 18.88 6.10 -29.23
N GLY A 279 17.59 5.94 -28.92
CA GLY A 279 16.51 5.71 -29.90
C GLY A 279 16.38 4.26 -30.40
N THR A 280 17.06 3.28 -29.78
CA THR A 280 16.90 1.84 -30.08
C THR A 280 16.23 1.10 -28.92
N PRO A 281 15.68 -0.11 -29.11
CA PRO A 281 15.15 -0.92 -28.00
C PRO A 281 16.16 -1.19 -26.87
N GLY A 282 17.46 -1.08 -27.15
CA GLY A 282 18.52 -1.21 -26.16
C GLY A 282 18.85 0.07 -25.38
N GLU A 283 18.11 1.17 -25.56
CA GLU A 283 18.47 2.46 -24.96
C GLU A 283 18.58 2.39 -23.42
N ARG A 284 17.72 1.63 -22.73
CA ARG A 284 17.83 1.45 -21.27
C ARG A 284 19.13 0.73 -20.86
N LEU A 285 19.70 -0.13 -21.72
CA LEU A 285 21.00 -0.74 -21.47
C LEU A 285 22.16 0.25 -21.75
N TRP A 286 22.02 1.12 -22.75
CA TRP A 286 22.93 2.25 -22.95
C TRP A 286 22.91 3.18 -21.72
N LEU A 287 21.72 3.48 -21.20
CA LEU A 287 21.49 4.31 -20.02
C LEU A 287 22.18 3.75 -18.78
N ALA A 288 21.96 2.46 -18.46
CA ALA A 288 22.60 1.77 -17.33
C ALA A 288 24.14 1.83 -17.40
N ALA A 289 24.71 1.59 -18.59
CA ALA A 289 26.16 1.67 -18.78
C ALA A 289 26.68 3.11 -18.67
N ALA A 290 25.95 4.08 -19.23
CA ALA A 290 26.33 5.49 -19.20
C ALA A 290 26.27 6.08 -17.78
N GLU A 291 25.23 5.76 -16.99
CA GLU A 291 25.09 6.15 -15.59
C GLU A 291 26.32 5.68 -14.77
N MET A 292 26.64 4.39 -14.87
CA MET A 292 27.74 3.79 -14.11
C MET A 292 29.11 4.32 -14.52
N ILE A 293 29.36 4.57 -15.82
CA ILE A 293 30.61 5.19 -16.28
C ILE A 293 30.69 6.65 -15.81
N LEU A 294 29.64 7.45 -15.97
CA LEU A 294 29.65 8.86 -15.54
C LEU A 294 29.88 8.99 -14.03
N PHE A 295 29.36 8.06 -13.22
CA PHE A 295 29.55 8.07 -11.77
C PHE A 295 30.92 7.54 -11.31
N TYR A 296 31.33 6.34 -11.77
CA TYR A 296 32.53 5.65 -11.26
C TYR A 296 33.80 5.83 -12.13
N ALA A 297 33.66 6.39 -13.33
CA ALA A 297 34.75 6.62 -14.27
C ALA A 297 34.56 7.92 -15.11
N PRO A 298 34.33 9.09 -14.49
CA PRO A 298 33.96 10.32 -15.21
C PRO A 298 34.97 10.75 -16.27
N GLU A 299 36.27 10.56 -16.03
CA GLU A 299 37.34 10.79 -17.03
C GLU A 299 37.08 9.98 -18.31
N ARG A 300 36.70 8.70 -18.17
CA ARG A 300 36.36 7.82 -19.31
C ARG A 300 35.02 8.20 -19.92
N GLY A 301 34.06 8.66 -19.12
CA GLY A 301 32.79 9.23 -19.61
C GLY A 301 32.99 10.48 -20.48
N ALA A 302 33.99 11.30 -20.19
CA ALA A 302 34.38 12.44 -21.01
C ALA A 302 35.03 12.00 -22.34
N GLU A 303 35.96 11.02 -22.31
CA GLU A 303 36.55 10.43 -23.52
C GLU A 303 35.53 9.74 -24.44
N LEU A 304 34.44 9.23 -23.85
CA LEU A 304 33.32 8.59 -24.55
C LEU A 304 32.19 9.57 -24.92
N HIS A 305 32.37 10.88 -24.68
CA HIS A 305 31.40 11.93 -24.98
C HIS A 305 30.00 11.71 -24.35
N LEU A 306 29.91 11.05 -23.20
CA LEU A 306 28.63 10.66 -22.58
C LEU A 306 27.78 11.84 -22.12
N ALA A 307 28.39 13.00 -21.82
CA ALA A 307 27.66 14.24 -21.55
C ALA A 307 26.90 14.74 -22.79
N GLU A 308 27.46 14.57 -23.99
CA GLU A 308 26.81 14.90 -25.26
C GLU A 308 25.70 13.89 -25.58
N GLY A 309 25.94 12.60 -25.29
CA GLY A 309 24.91 11.55 -25.36
C GLY A 309 23.73 11.83 -24.43
N LYS A 310 23.98 12.25 -23.19
CA LYS A 310 22.94 12.69 -22.24
C LYS A 310 22.10 13.85 -22.80
N THR A 311 22.73 14.84 -23.42
CA THR A 311 22.01 15.94 -24.09
C THR A 311 21.18 15.46 -25.29
N GLN A 312 21.70 14.52 -26.08
CA GLN A 312 20.95 13.91 -27.20
C GLN A 312 19.73 13.12 -26.71
N LEU A 313 19.88 12.39 -25.61
CA LEU A 313 18.78 11.65 -24.96
C LEU A 313 17.68 12.61 -24.47
N GLU A 314 18.06 13.69 -23.77
CA GLU A 314 17.12 14.72 -23.30
C GLU A 314 16.35 15.37 -24.47
N GLN A 315 17.04 15.71 -25.56
CA GLN A 315 16.41 16.28 -26.76
C GLN A 315 15.48 15.27 -27.49
N ARG A 316 15.79 13.98 -27.43
CA ARG A 316 14.96 12.91 -28.01
C ARG A 316 13.70 12.63 -27.17
N LEU A 317 13.81 12.71 -25.86
CA LEU A 317 12.74 12.44 -24.90
C LEU A 317 11.81 13.63 -24.66
N LEU A 318 12.34 14.86 -24.72
CA LEU A 318 11.57 16.09 -24.48
C LEU A 318 11.56 17.01 -25.72
N PRO A 319 11.03 16.55 -26.88
CA PRO A 319 11.02 17.32 -28.12
C PRO A 319 10.03 18.50 -28.09
N ASN A 320 8.98 18.43 -27.27
CA ASN A 320 7.95 19.47 -27.21
C ASN A 320 8.34 20.51 -26.17
N ARG A 321 8.32 21.80 -26.56
CA ARG A 321 8.63 22.93 -25.68
C ARG A 321 7.64 24.08 -25.92
N TYR A 322 6.76 24.28 -24.95
CA TYR A 322 5.76 25.35 -24.94
C TYR A 322 6.16 26.42 -23.92
N THR A 323 5.99 27.70 -24.23
CA THR A 323 6.27 28.80 -23.30
C THR A 323 4.93 29.44 -22.90
N CYS A 324 4.60 29.42 -21.60
CA CYS A 324 3.38 30.05 -21.08
C CYS A 324 3.48 31.59 -21.13
N HIS A 325 2.40 32.29 -20.77
CA HIS A 325 2.48 33.74 -20.50
C HIS A 325 3.28 34.02 -19.22
N GLY A 326 3.04 33.22 -18.17
CA GLY A 326 3.80 33.26 -16.92
C GLY A 326 5.24 32.69 -17.03
N PRO A 327 5.94 32.46 -15.91
CA PRO A 327 7.33 32.01 -15.89
C PRO A 327 7.52 30.55 -16.34
N ALA A 328 6.43 29.77 -16.44
CA ALA A 328 6.48 28.35 -16.78
C ALA A 328 6.83 28.08 -18.26
N ILE A 329 7.70 27.10 -18.47
CA ILE A 329 8.03 26.54 -19.78
C ILE A 329 7.70 25.05 -19.72
N ILE A 330 6.63 24.62 -20.37
CA ILE A 330 6.27 23.20 -20.45
C ILE A 330 7.23 22.49 -21.41
N ARG A 331 7.93 21.46 -20.93
CA ARG A 331 8.78 20.56 -21.70
C ARG A 331 8.19 19.16 -21.62
N SER A 332 7.94 18.48 -22.72
CA SER A 332 7.29 17.16 -22.64
C SER A 332 7.65 16.21 -23.77
N GLN A 333 7.35 14.93 -23.55
CA GLN A 333 7.49 13.88 -24.55
C GLN A 333 6.31 13.82 -25.53
N ASN A 334 5.08 14.00 -25.04
CA ASN A 334 3.85 13.74 -25.80
C ASN A 334 2.70 14.76 -25.60
N LEU A 335 2.85 15.85 -24.83
CA LEU A 335 1.75 16.82 -24.73
C LEU A 335 1.53 17.53 -26.07
N SER A 336 0.27 17.67 -26.47
CA SER A 336 -0.15 18.57 -27.54
C SER A 336 -0.05 20.05 -27.12
N ASP A 337 0.00 20.97 -28.08
CA ASP A 337 -0.04 22.42 -27.80
C ASP A 337 -1.31 22.83 -27.02
N GLN A 338 -2.43 22.12 -27.22
CA GLN A 338 -3.68 22.37 -26.49
C GLN A 338 -3.58 21.92 -25.02
N GLN A 339 -2.99 20.74 -24.77
CA GLN A 339 -2.73 20.27 -23.40
C GLN A 339 -1.69 21.16 -22.68
N ALA A 340 -0.65 21.62 -23.40
CA ALA A 340 0.31 22.55 -22.86
C ALA A 340 -0.32 23.91 -22.52
N GLN A 341 -1.22 24.44 -23.36
CA GLN A 341 -2.00 25.64 -23.02
C GLN A 341 -2.91 25.41 -21.80
N LYS A 342 -3.68 24.31 -21.74
CA LYS A 342 -4.48 23.94 -20.56
C LYS A 342 -3.61 23.94 -19.28
N ALA A 343 -2.39 23.39 -19.36
CA ALA A 343 -1.46 23.39 -18.23
C ALA A 343 -1.02 24.81 -17.86
N CYS A 344 -0.66 25.65 -18.84
CA CYS A 344 -0.33 27.06 -18.61
C CYS A 344 -1.48 27.81 -17.91
N ASP A 345 -2.73 27.58 -18.31
CA ASP A 345 -3.91 28.26 -17.75
C ASP A 345 -4.10 27.91 -16.25
N VAL A 346 -3.90 26.62 -15.88
CA VAL A 346 -3.93 26.16 -14.49
C VAL A 346 -2.80 26.80 -13.66
N LEU A 347 -1.58 26.86 -14.20
CA LEU A 347 -0.44 27.46 -13.52
C LEU A 347 -0.60 28.97 -13.32
N GLU A 348 -1.09 29.70 -14.33
CA GLU A 348 -1.35 31.15 -14.24
C GLU A 348 -2.43 31.46 -13.19
N ALA A 349 -3.50 30.66 -13.13
CA ALA A 349 -4.52 30.76 -12.08
C ALA A 349 -3.95 30.49 -10.68
N LYS A 350 -3.04 29.50 -10.54
CA LYS A 350 -2.39 29.18 -9.26
C LYS A 350 -1.42 30.27 -8.80
N GLU A 351 -0.65 30.88 -9.71
CA GLU A 351 0.27 31.98 -9.38
C GLU A 351 -0.48 33.21 -8.84
N ALA A 352 -1.61 33.57 -9.47
CA ALA A 352 -2.46 34.66 -9.01
C ALA A 352 -3.04 34.40 -7.61
N ASP A 353 -3.65 33.23 -7.40
CA ASP A 353 -4.22 32.81 -6.11
C ASP A 353 -3.15 32.70 -5.01
N PHE A 354 -1.96 32.20 -5.33
CA PHE A 354 -0.82 32.20 -4.41
C PHE A 354 -0.46 33.63 -3.97
N HIS A 355 -0.33 34.57 -4.91
CA HIS A 355 0.05 35.96 -4.60
C HIS A 355 -0.96 36.65 -3.67
N ASP A 356 -2.25 36.38 -3.85
CA ASP A 356 -3.33 36.89 -3.00
C ASP A 356 -3.30 36.26 -1.60
N VAL A 357 -3.08 34.94 -1.48
CA VAL A 357 -3.03 34.24 -0.19
C VAL A 357 -1.86 34.71 0.69
N VAL A 358 -0.65 34.87 0.13
CA VAL A 358 0.54 35.23 0.92
C VAL A 358 0.89 36.72 0.89
N ASN A 359 0.07 37.54 0.22
CA ASN A 359 0.32 38.96 0.03
C ASN A 359 1.75 39.25 -0.49
N SER A 360 2.24 38.50 -1.49
CA SER A 360 3.61 38.66 -2.03
C SER A 360 3.82 39.97 -2.78
N GLY A 361 2.73 40.54 -3.31
CA GLY A 361 2.78 41.68 -4.23
C GLY A 361 3.51 41.39 -5.55
N ALA A 362 3.68 40.11 -5.90
CA ALA A 362 4.50 39.63 -7.03
C ALA A 362 5.97 40.12 -6.99
N VAL A 363 6.52 40.36 -5.80
CA VAL A 363 7.93 40.74 -5.61
C VAL A 363 8.72 39.52 -5.14
N PRO A 364 9.68 38.99 -5.92
CA PRO A 364 10.50 37.87 -5.49
C PRO A 364 11.37 38.25 -4.29
N VAL A 365 11.82 37.25 -3.54
CA VAL A 365 12.81 37.43 -2.48
C VAL A 365 14.12 37.99 -3.04
N ALA A 366 14.93 38.61 -2.18
CA ALA A 366 16.21 39.16 -2.61
C ALA A 366 17.11 38.05 -3.21
N ASP A 367 17.89 38.42 -4.23
CA ASP A 367 18.88 37.55 -4.89
C ASP A 367 18.34 36.24 -5.52
N ASP A 368 17.02 36.04 -5.66
CA ASP A 368 16.44 34.99 -6.52
C ASP A 368 16.48 35.42 -8.00
N HIS A 369 16.96 34.52 -8.86
CA HIS A 369 17.04 34.67 -10.32
C HIS A 369 16.22 33.62 -11.08
N ASN A 370 15.32 32.90 -10.40
CA ASN A 370 14.45 31.89 -10.98
C ASN A 370 13.27 32.53 -11.74
N ASP A 371 13.55 33.45 -12.67
CA ASP A 371 12.55 34.17 -13.46
C ASP A 371 11.75 33.26 -14.41
N GLN A 372 12.18 32.00 -14.55
CA GLN A 372 11.53 30.94 -15.32
C GLN A 372 11.67 29.59 -14.62
N VAL A 373 10.70 28.70 -14.83
CA VAL A 373 10.75 27.30 -14.38
C VAL A 373 10.42 26.36 -15.54
N GLU A 374 11.27 25.35 -15.76
CA GLU A 374 10.95 24.28 -16.71
C GLU A 374 10.02 23.26 -16.05
N VAL A 375 8.79 23.15 -16.55
CA VAL A 375 7.82 22.11 -16.15
C VAL A 375 8.00 20.93 -17.09
N VAL A 376 8.79 19.95 -16.65
CA VAL A 376 9.12 18.74 -17.41
C VAL A 376 8.07 17.67 -17.13
N VAL A 377 7.30 17.32 -18.16
CA VAL A 377 6.19 16.37 -18.11
C VAL A 377 6.54 15.11 -18.89
N TRP A 378 6.79 14.04 -18.13
CA TRP A 378 6.99 12.68 -18.62
C TRP A 378 5.65 12.03 -19.01
N PRO A 379 5.63 11.13 -20.01
CA PRO A 379 4.40 10.54 -20.53
C PRO A 379 3.76 9.51 -19.58
N SER A 380 4.53 8.97 -18.63
CA SER A 380 4.14 7.92 -17.68
C SER A 380 5.09 7.88 -16.48
N ASN A 381 4.72 7.15 -15.42
CA ASN A 381 5.61 6.90 -14.28
C ASN A 381 6.90 6.16 -14.71
N ASP A 382 6.79 5.08 -15.51
CA ASP A 382 7.94 4.34 -16.04
C ASP A 382 8.97 5.26 -16.72
N ALA A 383 8.53 6.23 -17.53
CA ALA A 383 9.44 7.17 -18.18
C ALA A 383 10.10 8.13 -17.17
N TYR A 384 9.36 8.56 -16.15
CA TYR A 384 9.90 9.36 -15.05
C TYR A 384 10.98 8.59 -14.26
N VAL A 385 10.67 7.36 -13.82
CA VAL A 385 11.58 6.48 -13.09
C VAL A 385 12.80 6.11 -13.92
N THR A 386 12.61 5.78 -15.20
CA THR A 386 13.71 5.41 -16.11
C THR A 386 14.66 6.57 -16.35
N TYR A 387 14.16 7.74 -16.75
CA TYR A 387 15.02 8.78 -17.34
C TYR A 387 15.29 9.99 -16.43
N SER A 388 14.38 10.32 -15.51
CA SER A 388 14.43 11.63 -14.84
C SER A 388 15.66 11.76 -13.93
N ASN A 389 15.99 10.74 -13.13
CA ASN A 389 17.19 10.76 -12.28
C ASN A 389 18.47 10.92 -13.13
N PHE A 390 18.61 10.17 -14.23
CA PHE A 390 19.79 10.26 -15.08
C PHE A 390 19.92 11.64 -15.74
N LEU A 391 18.81 12.24 -16.18
CA LEU A 391 18.82 13.55 -16.83
C LEU A 391 18.98 14.71 -15.83
N PHE A 392 18.20 14.73 -14.76
CA PHE A 392 18.03 15.91 -13.89
C PHE A 392 18.49 15.70 -12.44
N GLY A 393 18.73 14.45 -12.01
CA GLY A 393 19.27 14.13 -10.68
C GLY A 393 18.25 14.09 -9.54
N ASN A 394 16.94 14.17 -9.84
CA ASN A 394 15.86 14.06 -8.87
C ASN A 394 15.73 12.64 -8.29
N SER A 395 15.07 12.51 -7.13
CA SER A 395 14.50 11.22 -6.73
C SER A 395 13.27 10.94 -7.59
N THR A 396 13.03 9.69 -7.96
CA THR A 396 11.84 9.26 -8.71
C THR A 396 10.81 8.52 -7.85
N ASP A 397 11.12 8.31 -6.57
CA ASP A 397 10.21 7.78 -5.54
C ASP A 397 9.34 8.93 -5.01
N ASN A 398 8.39 9.40 -5.83
CA ASN A 398 7.42 10.46 -5.58
C ASN A 398 6.47 10.67 -6.80
N GLY A 399 5.39 11.43 -6.62
CA GLY A 399 4.49 11.85 -7.70
C GLY A 399 5.00 12.99 -8.58
N GLY A 400 6.11 13.62 -8.17
CA GLY A 400 6.74 14.77 -8.82
C GLY A 400 7.73 15.43 -7.86
N GLN A 401 8.64 16.25 -8.40
CA GLN A 401 9.63 16.97 -7.58
C GLN A 401 10.04 18.31 -8.21
N TYR A 402 9.95 19.37 -7.42
CA TYR A 402 10.59 20.66 -7.66
C TYR A 402 12.10 20.60 -7.32
N LEU A 403 12.93 20.96 -8.30
CA LEU A 403 14.37 21.18 -8.21
C LEU A 403 14.65 22.68 -8.36
N GLU A 404 14.76 23.35 -7.23
CA GLU A 404 15.09 24.78 -7.17
C GLU A 404 16.51 25.09 -7.68
N GLY A 405 17.48 24.22 -7.40
CA GLY A 405 18.88 24.42 -7.80
C GLY A 405 19.62 25.42 -6.90
N THR A 406 20.14 26.50 -7.48
CA THR A 406 20.80 27.61 -6.76
C THR A 406 20.18 28.94 -7.19
N PRO A 407 19.17 29.47 -6.47
CA PRO A 407 18.46 30.70 -6.83
C PRO A 407 19.33 31.91 -7.17
N SER A 408 20.47 32.06 -6.51
CA SER A 408 21.40 33.19 -6.67
C SER A 408 22.40 33.05 -7.83
N ASP A 409 22.40 31.94 -8.57
CA ASP A 409 23.14 31.83 -9.82
C ASP A 409 22.23 32.27 -10.99
N PRO A 410 22.54 33.34 -11.74
CA PRO A 410 21.75 33.75 -12.90
C PRO A 410 21.80 32.77 -14.08
N ASN A 411 22.58 31.69 -13.98
CA ASN A 411 22.59 30.56 -14.93
C ASN A 411 21.84 29.33 -14.38
N ASN A 412 21.19 29.45 -13.22
CA ASN A 412 20.36 28.39 -12.67
C ASN A 412 19.19 28.07 -13.60
N THR A 413 18.64 26.87 -13.47
CA THR A 413 17.39 26.52 -14.14
C THR A 413 16.56 25.70 -13.18
N ALA A 414 15.64 26.40 -12.50
CA ALA A 414 14.61 25.76 -11.68
C ALA A 414 13.77 24.81 -12.56
N ARG A 415 13.46 23.62 -12.04
CA ARG A 415 12.66 22.62 -12.75
C ARG A 415 11.59 22.05 -11.85
N PHE A 416 10.39 21.89 -12.35
CA PHE A 416 9.42 20.96 -11.79
C PHE A 416 9.40 19.72 -12.70
N LEU A 417 9.55 18.54 -12.12
CA LEU A 417 9.55 17.26 -12.81
C LEU A 417 8.31 16.46 -12.38
N ALA A 418 7.45 16.08 -13.33
CA ALA A 418 6.29 15.22 -13.08
C ALA A 418 6.04 14.27 -14.24
N TYR A 419 5.12 13.33 -14.03
CA TYR A 419 4.53 12.51 -15.08
C TYR A 419 3.03 12.78 -15.21
N ARG A 420 2.46 12.31 -16.30
CA ARG A 420 1.03 12.33 -16.56
C ARG A 420 0.43 10.93 -16.60
N TYR A 421 -0.88 10.86 -16.48
CA TYR A 421 -1.68 9.77 -17.03
C TYR A 421 -2.12 10.16 -18.44
N ASP A 422 -2.02 9.24 -19.41
CA ASP A 422 -2.35 9.51 -20.82
C ASP A 422 -3.78 9.03 -21.16
N SER A 423 -4.76 9.86 -20.81
CA SER A 423 -6.18 9.67 -21.12
C SER A 423 -6.59 10.28 -22.48
N GLY A 424 -5.65 10.48 -23.42
CA GLY A 424 -5.94 11.08 -24.72
C GLY A 424 -5.90 12.61 -24.69
N ASP A 425 -7.02 13.28 -24.94
CA ASP A 425 -7.09 14.75 -25.09
C ASP A 425 -7.18 15.52 -23.76
N ASP A 426 -7.44 14.81 -22.66
CA ASP A 426 -7.48 15.40 -21.32
C ASP A 426 -6.09 15.64 -20.74
N LEU A 427 -6.03 16.44 -19.68
CA LEU A 427 -4.79 16.84 -19.01
C LEU A 427 -4.82 16.33 -17.57
N ALA A 428 -4.04 15.28 -17.30
CA ALA A 428 -3.86 14.70 -15.98
C ALA A 428 -2.36 14.63 -15.65
N ILE A 429 -1.77 15.77 -15.28
CA ILE A 429 -0.38 15.84 -14.79
C ILE A 429 -0.42 15.71 -13.26
N LEU A 430 0.26 14.71 -12.71
CA LEU A 430 0.27 14.47 -11.27
C LEU A 430 0.99 15.61 -10.54
N ASN A 431 0.45 16.04 -9.41
CA ASN A 431 0.99 17.07 -8.52
C ASN A 431 1.31 18.43 -9.17
N LEU A 432 0.72 18.75 -10.34
CA LEU A 432 1.00 19.97 -11.13
C LEU A 432 0.90 21.26 -10.31
N GLU A 433 -0.18 21.44 -9.55
CA GLU A 433 -0.37 22.62 -8.72
C GLU A 433 0.51 22.62 -7.47
N HIS A 434 0.65 21.46 -6.82
CA HIS A 434 1.43 21.28 -5.58
C HIS A 434 2.90 21.66 -5.78
N GLU A 435 3.56 21.06 -6.78
CA GLU A 435 4.98 21.30 -7.05
C GLU A 435 5.23 22.70 -7.65
N TYR A 436 4.23 23.29 -8.30
CA TYR A 436 4.33 24.69 -8.73
C TYR A 436 4.21 25.66 -7.55
N VAL A 437 3.45 25.33 -6.50
CA VAL A 437 3.45 26.12 -5.25
C VAL A 437 4.83 26.06 -4.58
N HIS A 438 5.57 24.95 -4.64
CA HIS A 438 6.96 24.90 -4.17
C HIS A 438 7.88 25.88 -4.93
N TYR A 439 7.74 26.01 -6.25
CA TYR A 439 8.44 27.04 -7.03
C TYR A 439 8.08 28.47 -6.57
N LEU A 440 6.79 28.74 -6.37
CA LEU A 440 6.31 30.05 -5.94
C LEU A 440 6.74 30.38 -4.50
N ASP A 441 6.70 29.42 -3.58
CA ASP A 441 7.07 29.62 -2.17
C ASP A 441 8.58 29.90 -2.04
N GLY A 442 9.41 29.13 -2.74
CA GLY A 442 10.85 29.43 -2.91
C GLY A 442 11.08 30.86 -3.40
N ARG A 443 10.52 31.19 -4.56
CA ARG A 443 10.76 32.49 -5.22
C ARG A 443 10.20 33.71 -4.49
N PHE A 444 9.07 33.61 -3.80
CA PHE A 444 8.34 34.76 -3.26
C PHE A 444 8.24 34.82 -1.73
N ASN A 445 8.52 33.71 -1.02
CA ASN A 445 8.39 33.64 0.44
C ASN A 445 9.65 33.18 1.17
N LEU A 446 10.59 32.47 0.51
CA LEU A 446 11.70 31.78 1.16
C LEU A 446 13.05 32.20 0.58
N TYR A 447 13.75 33.14 1.24
CA TYR A 447 15.06 33.61 0.79
C TYR A 447 16.14 32.51 0.89
N GLY A 448 16.99 32.39 -0.13
CA GLY A 448 18.07 31.41 -0.18
C GLY A 448 17.66 30.14 -0.93
N GLY A 449 18.40 29.04 -0.75
CA GLY A 449 18.02 27.75 -1.34
C GLY A 449 17.30 26.84 -0.34
N PHE A 450 16.66 25.79 -0.82
CA PHE A 450 15.95 24.75 -0.04
C PHE A 450 16.76 24.21 1.16
N GLY A 451 18.08 24.10 1.02
CA GLY A 451 18.99 23.72 2.11
C GLY A 451 19.13 24.75 3.23
N ASP A 452 19.00 26.04 2.92
CA ASP A 452 18.96 27.14 3.89
C ASP A 452 17.61 27.14 4.63
N THR A 453 16.51 26.97 3.89
CA THR A 453 15.13 26.86 4.40
C THR A 453 14.97 25.76 5.45
N LEU A 454 15.60 24.59 5.24
CA LEU A 454 15.57 23.47 6.19
C LEU A 454 16.58 23.58 7.34
N SER A 455 17.50 24.55 7.33
CA SER A 455 18.71 24.56 8.19
C SER A 455 18.45 24.60 9.69
N HIS A 456 17.30 25.11 10.13
CA HIS A 456 16.91 25.24 11.54
C HIS A 456 15.73 24.33 11.98
N GLY A 457 15.20 23.52 11.05
CA GLY A 457 14.04 22.63 11.27
C GLY A 457 12.71 23.38 11.39
N ASN A 458 11.64 22.66 11.75
CA ASN A 458 10.28 23.21 11.97
C ASN A 458 9.68 23.95 10.75
N MET A 459 9.98 23.42 9.56
CA MET A 459 9.67 24.03 8.27
C MET A 459 8.81 23.13 7.35
N VAL A 460 8.91 21.80 7.49
CA VAL A 460 8.26 20.83 6.58
C VAL A 460 6.72 20.91 6.64
N TRP A 461 6.14 21.22 7.81
CA TRP A 461 4.70 21.47 7.94
C TRP A 461 4.22 22.65 7.11
N TRP A 462 5.07 23.67 6.92
CA TRP A 462 4.79 24.80 6.04
C TRP A 462 4.98 24.38 4.60
N LEU A 463 6.16 23.88 4.22
CA LEU A 463 6.48 23.51 2.83
C LEU A 463 5.41 22.61 2.21
N GLU A 464 5.23 21.40 2.76
CA GLU A 464 4.28 20.44 2.17
C GLU A 464 2.83 20.78 2.50
N GLY A 465 2.57 21.27 3.71
CA GLY A 465 1.21 21.64 4.13
C GLY A 465 0.65 22.86 3.41
N PHE A 466 1.50 23.78 2.96
CA PHE A 466 1.09 24.97 2.23
C PHE A 466 0.89 24.66 0.75
N ALA A 467 1.70 23.81 0.14
CA ALA A 467 1.43 23.25 -1.18
C ALA A 467 0.08 22.50 -1.20
N GLU A 468 -0.17 21.63 -0.21
CA GLU A 468 -1.46 20.94 -0.03
C GLU A 468 -2.62 21.91 0.21
N TYR A 469 -2.42 22.96 1.03
CA TYR A 469 -3.45 23.99 1.26
C TYR A 469 -3.75 24.81 0.01
N MET A 470 -2.75 25.11 -0.80
CA MET A 470 -2.92 25.84 -2.05
C MET A 470 -3.59 24.99 -3.15
N HIS A 471 -3.44 23.66 -3.11
CA HIS A 471 -4.20 22.74 -3.96
C HIS A 471 -5.65 22.56 -3.46
N TYR A 472 -5.86 22.03 -2.24
CA TYR A 472 -7.19 21.65 -1.76
C TYR A 472 -8.02 22.77 -1.12
N LYS A 473 -7.40 23.89 -0.69
CA LYS A 473 -8.04 24.96 0.10
C LYS A 473 -8.77 24.45 1.34
N LYS A 474 -10.10 24.30 1.26
CA LYS A 474 -10.95 23.77 2.35
C LYS A 474 -11.42 22.33 2.14
N GLY A 475 -11.22 21.78 0.94
CA GLY A 475 -11.84 20.52 0.48
C GLY A 475 -11.03 19.25 0.72
N TYR A 476 -9.97 19.26 1.53
CA TYR A 476 -9.16 18.05 1.75
C TYR A 476 -9.85 17.09 2.75
N GLN A 477 -10.91 16.41 2.31
CA GLN A 477 -11.74 15.57 3.18
C GLN A 477 -10.92 14.49 3.89
N ALA A 478 -10.00 13.81 3.20
CA ALA A 478 -9.13 12.79 3.80
C ALA A 478 -8.23 13.34 4.93
N ALA A 479 -7.88 14.63 4.93
CA ALA A 479 -7.18 15.24 6.05
C ALA A 479 -8.13 15.59 7.21
N ILE A 480 -9.36 16.00 6.91
CA ILE A 480 -10.41 16.26 7.92
C ILE A 480 -10.79 14.96 8.65
N ASP A 481 -11.00 13.87 7.91
CA ASP A 481 -11.34 12.55 8.46
C ASP A 481 -10.20 11.99 9.32
N LEU A 482 -8.94 12.14 8.88
CA LEU A 482 -7.77 11.73 9.66
C LEU A 482 -7.69 12.39 11.05
N ALA A 483 -8.27 13.58 11.21
CA ALA A 483 -8.30 14.29 12.48
C ALA A 483 -9.35 13.76 13.48
N SER A 484 -10.28 12.87 13.09
CA SER A 484 -11.14 12.17 14.06
C SER A 484 -10.42 11.02 14.76
N ASP A 485 -9.46 10.41 14.07
CA ASP A 485 -8.89 9.11 14.45
C ASP A 485 -7.50 9.23 15.11
N ALA A 486 -6.80 10.35 14.87
CA ALA A 486 -5.51 10.66 15.47
C ALA A 486 -5.49 12.07 16.09
N ASN A 487 -4.70 12.25 17.15
CA ASN A 487 -4.55 13.52 17.86
C ASN A 487 -3.07 13.93 17.94
N TYR A 488 -2.53 14.56 16.89
CA TYR A 488 -1.28 15.32 17.01
C TYR A 488 -1.57 16.72 17.57
N SER A 489 -0.71 17.18 18.48
CA SER A 489 -0.73 18.60 18.87
C SER A 489 -0.19 19.47 17.74
N LEU A 490 -0.51 20.77 17.72
CA LEU A 490 0.08 21.70 16.75
C LEU A 490 1.60 21.74 16.89
N SER A 491 2.11 21.64 18.13
CA SER A 491 3.51 21.44 18.47
C SER A 491 4.14 20.21 17.81
N ASP A 492 3.42 19.08 17.73
CA ASP A 492 3.90 17.88 17.04
C ASP A 492 3.97 18.11 15.53
N VAL A 493 2.91 18.66 14.94
CA VAL A 493 2.89 18.94 13.49
C VAL A 493 3.95 19.96 13.10
N PHE A 494 4.10 21.04 13.86
CA PHE A 494 5.17 22.02 13.68
C PHE A 494 6.58 21.44 13.83
N ALA A 495 6.74 20.31 14.53
CA ALA A 495 8.00 19.58 14.68
C ALA A 495 8.25 18.51 13.60
N THR A 496 7.36 18.38 12.61
CA THR A 496 7.51 17.43 11.50
C THR A 496 8.79 17.68 10.68
N ASP A 497 9.41 16.58 10.26
CA ASP A 497 10.50 16.52 9.28
C ASP A 497 10.26 15.34 8.32
N TYR A 498 11.03 15.26 7.22
CA TYR A 498 10.88 14.24 6.16
C TYR A 498 11.21 12.77 6.59
N ASN A 499 11.40 12.47 7.88
CA ASN A 499 11.51 11.09 8.38
C ASN A 499 10.19 10.59 9.00
N HIS A 500 9.15 11.43 9.02
CA HIS A 500 7.81 11.05 9.44
C HIS A 500 7.02 10.44 8.29
N ASP A 501 5.88 9.86 8.62
CA ASP A 501 4.95 9.28 7.65
C ASP A 501 4.25 10.35 6.78
N VAL A 502 3.72 9.90 5.64
CA VAL A 502 3.01 10.73 4.65
C VAL A 502 1.82 11.48 5.27
N ASN A 503 1.09 10.85 6.19
CA ASN A 503 -0.05 11.49 6.87
C ASN A 503 0.40 12.68 7.71
N ARG A 504 1.46 12.53 8.51
CA ARG A 504 2.02 13.60 9.34
C ARG A 504 2.69 14.71 8.53
N ILE A 505 3.30 14.39 7.39
CA ILE A 505 3.94 15.37 6.49
C ILE A 505 2.87 16.22 5.78
N TYR A 506 1.98 15.57 5.03
CA TYR A 506 1.11 16.26 4.08
C TYR A 506 -0.25 16.62 4.70
N ARG A 507 -1.01 15.65 5.20
CA ARG A 507 -2.39 15.84 5.69
C ARG A 507 -2.45 16.63 7.00
N TRP A 508 -1.58 16.33 7.97
CA TRP A 508 -1.47 17.13 9.19
C TRP A 508 -0.80 18.48 8.93
N GLY A 509 0.19 18.55 8.03
CA GLY A 509 0.77 19.82 7.56
C GLY A 509 -0.31 20.76 7.01
N TYR A 510 -1.16 20.26 6.11
CA TYR A 510 -2.33 20.95 5.58
C TYR A 510 -3.24 21.51 6.68
N LEU A 511 -3.62 20.68 7.67
CA LEU A 511 -4.48 21.10 8.78
C LEU A 511 -3.83 22.23 9.58
N ALA A 512 -2.54 22.15 9.88
CA ALA A 512 -1.82 23.18 10.60
C ALA A 512 -1.71 24.49 9.79
N VAL A 513 -1.44 24.42 8.48
CA VAL A 513 -1.41 25.60 7.60
C VAL A 513 -2.79 26.24 7.48
N ARG A 514 -3.84 25.46 7.21
CA ARG A 514 -5.21 25.96 7.15
C ARG A 514 -5.63 26.62 8.47
N PHE A 515 -5.36 25.98 9.60
CA PHE A 515 -5.62 26.54 10.93
C PHE A 515 -4.93 27.91 11.11
N MET A 516 -3.64 27.99 10.81
CA MET A 516 -2.86 29.22 10.95
C MET A 516 -3.33 30.33 10.01
N ILE A 517 -3.69 30.02 8.76
CA ILE A 517 -4.20 31.01 7.80
C ILE A 517 -5.60 31.50 8.19
N GLU A 518 -6.51 30.60 8.59
CA GLU A 518 -7.90 30.96 8.94
C GLU A 518 -8.00 31.70 10.29
N ASN A 519 -7.22 31.30 11.31
CA ASN A 519 -7.39 31.78 12.69
C ASN A 519 -6.27 32.75 13.13
N HIS A 520 -5.07 32.64 12.57
CA HIS A 520 -3.88 33.40 12.99
C HIS A 520 -3.11 34.05 11.82
N PRO A 521 -3.78 34.72 10.86
CA PRO A 521 -3.11 35.27 9.67
C PRO A 521 -2.00 36.28 10.01
N ALA A 522 -2.13 37.02 11.12
CA ALA A 522 -1.08 37.95 11.56
C ALA A 522 0.19 37.24 12.07
N ASP A 523 0.11 35.99 12.52
CA ASP A 523 1.28 35.15 12.82
C ASP A 523 1.87 34.58 11.52
N VAL A 524 1.04 34.20 10.55
CA VAL A 524 1.49 33.82 9.19
C VAL A 524 2.25 34.98 8.53
N ASP A 525 1.74 36.22 8.57
CA ASP A 525 2.43 37.41 8.05
C ASP A 525 3.83 37.60 8.68
N ARG A 526 3.97 37.31 9.98
CA ARG A 526 5.25 37.38 10.69
C ARG A 526 6.21 36.28 10.23
N LEU A 527 5.72 35.05 10.08
CA LEU A 527 6.51 33.94 9.56
C LEU A 527 6.97 34.26 8.13
N LEU A 528 6.06 34.63 7.23
CA LEU A 528 6.37 35.05 5.85
C LEU A 528 7.40 36.19 5.80
N GLN A 529 7.34 37.17 6.71
CA GLN A 529 8.35 38.22 6.79
C GLN A 529 9.76 37.65 7.10
N LEU A 530 9.85 36.69 8.02
CA LEU A 530 11.12 36.05 8.41
C LEU A 530 11.65 35.12 7.32
N GLY A 531 10.77 34.41 6.60
CA GLY A 531 11.15 33.62 5.41
C GLY A 531 11.72 34.50 4.30
N ARG A 532 11.05 35.61 3.99
CA ARG A 532 11.46 36.58 2.95
C ARG A 532 12.77 37.31 3.29
N SER A 533 13.17 37.37 4.56
CA SER A 533 14.48 37.91 4.99
C SER A 533 15.55 36.84 5.25
N GLY A 534 15.22 35.55 5.12
CA GLY A 534 16.14 34.43 5.38
C GLY A 534 16.43 34.21 6.87
N GLU A 535 15.61 34.76 7.77
CA GLU A 535 15.76 34.67 9.22
C GLU A 535 15.24 33.34 9.78
N TYR A 536 15.69 32.21 9.21
CA TYR A 536 15.19 30.87 9.52
C TYR A 536 15.41 30.43 10.98
N GLN A 537 16.41 30.97 11.68
CA GLN A 537 16.52 30.79 13.13
C GLN A 537 15.33 31.43 13.86
N SER A 538 15.02 32.70 13.55
CA SER A 538 13.90 33.44 14.12
C SER A 538 12.56 32.78 13.77
N TRP A 539 12.40 32.29 12.52
CA TRP A 539 11.24 31.50 12.10
C TRP A 539 11.07 30.26 12.99
N ALA A 540 12.12 29.45 13.14
CA ALA A 540 12.04 28.21 13.91
C ALA A 540 11.84 28.46 15.42
N GLU A 541 12.32 29.59 15.95
CA GLU A 541 12.04 30.04 17.32
C GLU A 541 10.58 30.49 17.48
N GLU A 542 10.02 31.21 16.51
CA GLU A 542 8.61 31.64 16.51
C GLU A 542 7.66 30.45 16.39
N VAL A 543 7.87 29.54 15.42
CA VAL A 543 7.05 28.31 15.27
C VAL A 543 7.04 27.48 16.58
N LYS A 544 8.18 27.32 17.25
CA LYS A 544 8.28 26.64 18.57
C LYS A 544 7.56 27.38 19.70
N ARG A 545 7.38 28.70 19.57
CA ARG A 545 6.61 29.53 20.51
C ARG A 545 5.10 29.42 20.25
N LEU A 546 4.70 29.33 18.98
CA LEU A 546 3.31 29.27 18.55
C LEU A 546 2.65 27.93 18.84
N GLY A 547 3.34 26.80 18.66
CA GLY A 547 2.80 25.46 18.93
C GLY A 547 2.13 25.36 20.31
N PRO A 548 2.89 25.50 21.42
CA PRO A 548 2.33 25.42 22.78
C PRO A 548 1.35 26.55 23.14
N GLN A 549 1.36 27.65 22.37
CA GLN A 549 0.38 28.74 22.55
C GLN A 549 -0.99 28.33 21.99
N TYR A 550 -1.02 27.62 20.86
CA TYR A 550 -2.23 27.31 20.11
C TYR A 550 -2.64 25.83 20.13
N ASP A 551 -1.88 24.92 20.75
CA ASP A 551 -2.20 23.48 20.84
C ASP A 551 -3.65 23.20 21.27
N SER A 552 -4.15 23.92 22.29
CA SER A 552 -5.54 23.76 22.77
C SER A 552 -6.59 24.39 21.85
N GLU A 553 -6.20 25.39 21.06
CA GLU A 553 -7.07 26.08 20.10
C GLU A 553 -7.18 25.26 18.82
N PHE A 554 -6.05 24.74 18.31
CA PHE A 554 -5.99 23.79 17.20
C PHE A 554 -6.82 22.53 17.48
N ALA A 555 -6.63 21.89 18.63
CA ALA A 555 -7.43 20.73 19.05
C ALA A 555 -8.94 21.03 19.15
N THR A 556 -9.32 22.28 19.45
CA THR A 556 -10.73 22.71 19.44
C THR A 556 -11.23 22.99 18.03
N TRP A 557 -10.41 23.60 17.17
CA TRP A 557 -10.76 23.88 15.78
C TRP A 557 -10.97 22.61 14.96
N LEU A 558 -10.15 21.57 15.16
CA LEU A 558 -10.32 20.27 14.50
C LEU A 558 -11.71 19.66 14.76
N THR A 559 -12.27 19.79 15.97
CA THR A 559 -13.63 19.29 16.26
C THR A 559 -14.76 20.10 15.63
N THR A 560 -14.45 21.26 15.05
CA THR A 560 -15.44 22.03 14.26
C THR A 560 -15.52 21.54 12.82
N LEU A 561 -14.42 21.05 12.24
CA LEU A 561 -14.36 20.56 10.86
C LEU A 561 -15.25 19.33 10.64
N SER A 562 -15.39 18.46 11.64
CA SER A 562 -16.28 17.29 11.60
C SER A 562 -17.76 17.61 11.83
N SER A 563 -18.14 18.90 11.90
CA SER A 563 -19.51 19.36 12.13
C SER A 563 -20.11 20.24 11.02
N GLU A 564 -19.35 20.50 9.95
CA GLU A 564 -19.88 21.13 8.73
C GLU A 564 -20.42 20.05 7.77
N GLU A 565 -21.74 20.01 7.56
CA GLU A 565 -22.30 19.29 6.41
C GLU A 565 -21.80 19.92 5.10
N PRO A 566 -21.67 19.16 3.99
CA PRO A 566 -21.12 19.68 2.74
C PRO A 566 -21.92 20.87 2.21
N GLY A 567 -21.30 22.04 2.22
CA GLY A 567 -21.87 23.24 1.61
C GLY A 567 -21.97 23.07 0.10
N THR A 568 -23.19 22.94 -0.42
CA THR A 568 -23.45 22.93 -1.86
C THR A 568 -23.08 24.29 -2.46
N ASP A 569 -21.94 24.39 -3.14
CA ASP A 569 -21.71 25.43 -4.14
C ASP A 569 -21.72 24.80 -5.54
N HIS A 570 -22.88 24.87 -6.18
CA HIS A 570 -23.04 24.48 -7.57
C HIS A 570 -22.51 25.60 -8.47
N GLY A 571 -21.24 25.49 -8.87
CA GLY A 571 -20.71 26.13 -10.08
C GLY A 571 -21.29 25.47 -11.34
N ASP A 572 -22.57 25.73 -11.60
CA ASP A 572 -23.32 25.23 -12.77
C ASP A 572 -22.89 25.99 -14.04
N ASP A 573 -22.27 25.29 -15.00
CA ASP A 573 -22.16 25.74 -16.39
C ASP A 573 -22.51 24.56 -17.32
N ASN A 574 -23.70 24.64 -17.92
CA ASN A 574 -24.41 23.53 -18.55
C ASN A 574 -24.59 23.73 -20.07
N ASN A 575 -24.92 22.65 -20.81
CA ASN A 575 -25.18 22.54 -22.27
C ASN A 575 -23.96 22.60 -23.23
N ASP A 576 -23.86 21.83 -24.32
CA ASP A 576 -24.68 20.74 -24.95
C ASP A 576 -23.79 20.12 -26.09
N ASN A 577 -23.67 18.82 -26.40
CA ASN A 577 -24.27 17.53 -25.97
C ASN A 577 -23.20 16.40 -26.11
N GLY A 578 -23.41 15.14 -25.65
CA GLY A 578 -22.39 14.10 -25.90
C GLY A 578 -22.58 12.62 -25.44
N ASP A 579 -23.47 12.30 -24.51
CA ASP A 579 -23.99 10.95 -24.13
C ASP A 579 -23.02 9.82 -23.61
N GLN A 580 -23.40 9.23 -22.46
CA GLN A 580 -22.98 7.94 -21.81
C GLN A 580 -21.62 7.85 -21.09
N SER A 581 -21.49 7.29 -19.87
CA SER A 581 -22.49 6.89 -18.84
C SER A 581 -21.84 6.52 -17.48
N ASP A 582 -22.48 6.92 -16.38
CA ASP A 582 -22.50 6.35 -15.01
C ASP A 582 -21.23 5.68 -14.42
N ASP A 583 -20.54 6.43 -13.55
CA ASP A 583 -19.44 5.95 -12.71
C ASP A 583 -19.96 5.35 -11.38
N ALA A 584 -20.51 4.12 -11.47
CA ALA A 584 -21.00 3.37 -10.33
C ALA A 584 -20.12 2.15 -10.06
N MET A 585 -19.40 2.17 -8.92
CA MET A 585 -18.46 1.12 -8.50
C MET A 585 -19.03 -0.30 -8.70
N PRO A 586 -18.28 -1.22 -9.34
CA PRO A 586 -18.80 -2.54 -9.72
C PRO A 586 -19.07 -3.44 -8.50
N SER A 587 -20.19 -4.16 -8.57
CA SER A 587 -20.52 -5.24 -7.63
C SER A 587 -19.89 -6.54 -8.08
N PHE A 588 -19.17 -7.19 -7.17
CA PHE A 588 -18.50 -8.48 -7.34
C PHE A 588 -19.26 -9.56 -6.57
N GLY A 589 -19.49 -10.71 -7.22
CA GLY A 589 -20.30 -11.79 -6.63
C GLY A 589 -19.59 -12.55 -5.50
N MET A 590 -20.36 -13.26 -4.68
CA MET A 590 -19.84 -14.30 -3.78
C MET A 590 -19.54 -15.59 -4.55
N ASN A 591 -18.47 -16.32 -4.17
CA ASN A 591 -18.03 -17.54 -4.87
C ASN A 591 -17.80 -17.31 -6.37
N HIS A 592 -17.13 -16.21 -6.70
CA HIS A 592 -16.92 -15.69 -8.04
C HIS A 592 -15.43 -15.41 -8.27
N SER A 593 -14.97 -15.49 -9.51
CA SER A 593 -13.68 -14.92 -9.91
C SER A 593 -13.81 -14.02 -11.14
N ALA A 594 -13.01 -12.96 -11.19
CA ALA A 594 -12.85 -12.13 -12.38
C ALA A 594 -11.42 -11.61 -12.46
N HIS A 595 -11.01 -11.30 -13.69
CA HIS A 595 -9.69 -10.79 -14.00
C HIS A 595 -9.74 -9.26 -14.08
N PHE A 596 -8.73 -8.63 -13.52
CA PHE A 596 -8.53 -7.18 -13.48
C PHE A 596 -7.19 -6.84 -14.11
N SER A 597 -7.12 -5.65 -14.70
CA SER A 597 -5.89 -5.01 -15.13
C SER A 597 -5.84 -3.62 -14.51
N ALA A 598 -4.68 -3.17 -14.07
CA ALA A 598 -4.48 -1.81 -13.59
C ALA A 598 -3.06 -1.33 -13.93
N ASP A 599 -2.96 -0.10 -14.40
CA ASP A 599 -1.67 0.57 -14.60
C ASP A 599 -1.02 0.86 -13.24
N GLN A 600 0.31 1.06 -13.20
CA GLN A 600 1.03 1.28 -11.95
C GLN A 600 0.47 2.48 -11.16
N TYR A 601 0.12 2.25 -9.90
CA TYR A 601 -0.57 3.15 -8.97
C TYR A 601 -2.04 3.48 -9.28
N GLU A 602 -2.65 2.81 -10.26
CA GLU A 602 -4.11 2.76 -10.42
C GLU A 602 -4.73 1.84 -9.37
N GLU A 603 -5.93 2.18 -8.91
CA GLU A 603 -6.76 1.30 -8.07
C GLU A 603 -8.02 0.85 -8.81
N GLN A 604 -8.27 -0.45 -8.82
CA GLN A 604 -9.51 -1.06 -9.29
C GLN A 604 -10.41 -1.32 -8.09
N GLN A 605 -11.45 -0.50 -7.94
CA GLN A 605 -12.37 -0.59 -6.81
C GLN A 605 -13.58 -1.46 -7.13
N PHE A 606 -13.99 -2.30 -6.18
CA PHE A 606 -15.20 -3.12 -6.27
C PHE A 606 -15.80 -3.39 -4.89
N TYR A 607 -17.00 -3.95 -4.81
CA TYR A 607 -17.59 -4.37 -3.53
C TYR A 607 -18.30 -5.73 -3.62
N ILE A 608 -18.32 -6.43 -2.49
CA ILE A 608 -19.02 -7.70 -2.28
C ILE A 608 -20.06 -7.48 -1.17
N ASP A 609 -21.33 -7.76 -1.45
CA ASP A 609 -22.39 -7.75 -0.45
C ASP A 609 -22.49 -9.12 0.24
N ILE A 610 -22.23 -9.16 1.55
CA ILE A 610 -22.25 -10.35 2.39
C ILE A 610 -23.60 -10.43 3.14
N PRO A 611 -24.39 -11.51 2.99
CA PRO A 611 -25.65 -11.71 3.71
C PRO A 611 -25.43 -12.32 5.09
N ASP A 612 -26.51 -12.37 5.89
CA ASP A 612 -26.57 -13.19 7.10
C ASP A 612 -26.26 -14.67 6.82
N GLY A 613 -25.68 -15.38 7.79
CA GLY A 613 -25.45 -16.83 7.74
C GLY A 613 -24.11 -17.26 7.12
N VAL A 614 -23.29 -16.32 6.67
CA VAL A 614 -21.90 -16.60 6.24
C VAL A 614 -21.02 -16.94 7.45
N THR A 615 -20.29 -18.05 7.40
CA THR A 615 -19.37 -18.52 8.45
C THR A 615 -17.90 -18.36 8.08
N SER A 616 -17.57 -18.23 6.80
CA SER A 616 -16.22 -17.90 6.32
C SER A 616 -16.32 -17.00 5.09
N PHE A 617 -15.42 -16.01 5.00
CA PHE A 617 -15.28 -15.13 3.83
C PHE A 617 -13.80 -14.81 3.61
N THR A 618 -13.31 -15.14 2.41
CA THR A 618 -11.94 -14.88 1.96
C THR A 618 -11.97 -14.24 0.58
N VAL A 619 -11.04 -13.34 0.31
CA VAL A 619 -10.74 -12.81 -1.03
C VAL A 619 -9.26 -13.04 -1.32
N THR A 620 -8.97 -13.59 -2.50
CA THR A 620 -7.62 -13.91 -2.97
C THR A 620 -7.35 -13.23 -4.30
N THR A 621 -6.15 -12.73 -4.52
CA THR A 621 -5.64 -12.27 -5.82
C THR A 621 -4.56 -13.24 -6.32
N ARG A 622 -4.37 -13.33 -7.63
CA ARG A 622 -3.27 -14.04 -8.29
C ARG A 622 -3.10 -13.53 -9.72
N GLY A 623 -1.88 -13.21 -10.16
CA GLY A 623 -1.65 -12.72 -11.52
C GLY A 623 -0.24 -12.21 -11.78
N ASP A 624 -0.10 -11.40 -12.83
CA ASP A 624 1.10 -10.65 -13.16
C ASP A 624 1.18 -9.31 -12.42
N GLY A 625 2.24 -8.53 -12.65
CA GLY A 625 2.53 -7.27 -11.96
C GLY A 625 2.70 -7.42 -10.45
N ASP A 626 2.41 -6.34 -9.72
CA ASP A 626 2.46 -6.25 -8.26
C ASP A 626 1.18 -5.55 -7.79
N SER A 627 0.25 -6.29 -7.18
CA SER A 627 -1.09 -5.80 -6.84
C SER A 627 -1.40 -6.04 -5.36
N ASP A 628 -1.44 -4.94 -4.62
CA ASP A 628 -1.87 -4.95 -3.23
C ASP A 628 -3.40 -5.02 -3.15
N LEU A 629 -3.93 -5.77 -2.18
CA LEU A 629 -5.36 -5.82 -1.89
C LEU A 629 -5.68 -5.07 -0.60
N TYR A 630 -6.57 -4.10 -0.70
CA TYR A 630 -7.09 -3.31 0.43
C TYR A 630 -8.59 -3.55 0.58
N ALA A 631 -9.12 -3.59 1.80
CA ALA A 631 -10.55 -3.82 2.06
C ALA A 631 -11.11 -3.08 3.27
N SER A 632 -12.41 -2.80 3.22
CA SER A 632 -13.18 -2.07 4.25
C SER A 632 -14.64 -2.54 4.32
N TYR A 633 -15.16 -2.73 5.53
CA TYR A 633 -16.58 -2.98 5.79
C TYR A 633 -17.36 -1.67 5.93
N GLN A 634 -18.46 -1.54 5.16
CA GLN A 634 -19.38 -0.40 5.07
C GLN A 634 -18.74 0.97 4.73
N LYS A 635 -17.48 0.99 4.32
CA LYS A 635 -16.73 2.16 3.86
C LYS A 635 -16.00 1.78 2.58
N VAL A 636 -15.93 2.67 1.59
CA VAL A 636 -15.08 2.45 0.40
C VAL A 636 -13.63 2.24 0.84
N ALA A 637 -12.96 1.26 0.25
CA ALA A 637 -11.54 1.01 0.47
C ALA A 637 -10.72 1.73 -0.61
N HIS A 638 -9.58 2.29 -0.22
CA HIS A 638 -8.54 2.83 -1.09
C HIS A 638 -7.17 2.35 -0.56
N TYR A 639 -6.11 2.40 -1.37
CA TYR A 639 -4.76 2.05 -0.89
C TYR A 639 -4.24 2.93 0.26
N TYR A 640 -4.85 4.09 0.46
CA TYR A 640 -4.55 5.06 1.52
C TYR A 640 -5.62 5.14 2.61
N ASP A 641 -6.73 4.40 2.48
CA ASP A 641 -7.85 4.40 3.42
C ASP A 641 -8.59 3.05 3.42
N TYR A 642 -8.26 2.19 4.38
CA TYR A 642 -8.72 0.81 4.46
C TYR A 642 -8.79 0.31 5.91
N GLN A 643 -9.53 -0.78 6.16
CA GLN A 643 -9.59 -1.44 7.47
C GLN A 643 -8.65 -2.64 7.57
N VAL A 644 -8.44 -3.36 6.47
CA VAL A 644 -7.53 -4.51 6.35
C VAL A 644 -6.86 -4.50 4.98
N SER A 645 -5.65 -5.04 4.90
CA SER A 645 -4.87 -5.13 3.66
C SER A 645 -3.95 -6.33 3.70
N GLU A 646 -3.67 -6.91 2.54
CA GLU A 646 -2.43 -7.66 2.30
C GLU A 646 -1.69 -6.97 1.15
N TYR A 647 -0.38 -6.83 1.31
CA TYR A 647 0.50 -6.11 0.39
C TYR A 647 1.89 -6.73 0.40
N GLY A 648 2.51 -6.82 -0.76
CA GLY A 648 3.67 -7.68 -0.97
C GLY A 648 4.58 -7.21 -2.08
N SER A 649 5.17 -8.17 -2.79
CA SER A 649 5.80 -7.98 -4.09
C SER A 649 5.26 -9.05 -5.03
N GLY A 650 4.33 -8.67 -5.89
CA GLY A 650 3.54 -9.57 -6.72
C GLY A 650 2.05 -9.38 -6.50
N SER A 651 1.24 -10.22 -7.14
CA SER A 651 -0.22 -10.05 -7.17
C SER A 651 -0.96 -11.16 -6.45
N ASP A 652 -0.50 -11.57 -5.27
CA ASP A 652 -0.80 -12.89 -4.68
C ASP A 652 -1.47 -12.79 -3.28
N GLU A 653 -2.30 -11.79 -3.09
CA GLU A 653 -2.79 -11.35 -1.78
C GLU A 653 -3.97 -12.17 -1.27
N VAL A 654 -4.10 -12.36 0.05
CA VAL A 654 -5.15 -13.21 0.66
C VAL A 654 -5.74 -12.57 1.92
N ILE A 655 -6.85 -11.87 1.79
CA ILE A 655 -7.60 -11.33 2.94
C ILE A 655 -8.65 -12.35 3.40
N THR A 656 -8.55 -12.82 4.64
CA THR A 656 -9.57 -13.65 5.29
C THR A 656 -10.24 -12.88 6.43
N PHE A 657 -11.57 -12.79 6.40
CA PHE A 657 -12.34 -12.03 7.38
C PHE A 657 -12.70 -12.90 8.61
N THR A 658 -12.52 -12.34 9.81
CA THR A 658 -12.78 -13.04 11.07
C THR A 658 -14.27 -13.04 11.45
N PRO A 659 -14.88 -14.20 11.79
CA PRO A 659 -16.24 -14.27 12.32
C PRO A 659 -16.42 -13.51 13.64
N GLN A 660 -17.61 -12.94 13.82
CA GLN A 660 -18.07 -12.36 15.07
C GLN A 660 -18.26 -13.46 16.15
N SER A 661 -18.49 -13.05 17.40
CA SER A 661 -18.67 -13.97 18.54
C SER A 661 -19.87 -14.93 18.45
N ASN A 662 -20.78 -14.71 17.49
CA ASN A 662 -21.90 -15.59 17.16
C ASN A 662 -21.50 -16.73 16.17
N GLY A 663 -20.28 -16.72 15.64
CA GLY A 663 -19.78 -17.69 14.65
C GLY A 663 -20.00 -17.29 13.17
N PHE A 664 -20.46 -16.07 12.89
CA PHE A 664 -20.78 -15.58 11.54
C PHE A 664 -19.97 -14.34 11.16
N ILE A 665 -19.69 -14.17 9.87
CA ILE A 665 -19.18 -12.91 9.29
C ILE A 665 -20.27 -11.83 9.41
N ALA A 666 -19.87 -10.57 9.58
CA ALA A 666 -20.82 -9.47 9.71
C ALA A 666 -21.59 -9.25 8.38
N PRO A 667 -22.94 -9.18 8.39
CA PRO A 667 -23.72 -8.93 7.19
C PRO A 667 -23.59 -7.48 6.74
N GLY A 668 -23.30 -7.26 5.47
CA GLY A 668 -23.17 -5.92 4.89
C GLY A 668 -22.21 -5.86 3.71
N ARG A 669 -21.94 -4.64 3.25
CA ARG A 669 -21.06 -4.39 2.10
C ARG A 669 -19.59 -4.35 2.51
N TYR A 670 -18.78 -5.14 1.82
CA TYR A 670 -17.32 -5.10 1.90
C TYR A 670 -16.79 -4.50 0.61
N TYR A 671 -16.10 -3.37 0.71
CA TYR A 671 -15.44 -2.71 -0.40
C TYR A 671 -13.98 -3.13 -0.47
N PHE A 672 -13.44 -3.15 -1.68
CA PHE A 672 -12.08 -3.55 -1.99
C PHE A 672 -11.45 -2.55 -2.95
N SER A 673 -10.15 -2.36 -2.83
CA SER A 673 -9.30 -1.60 -3.75
C SER A 673 -8.11 -2.48 -4.08
N LEU A 674 -8.08 -2.97 -5.32
CA LEU A 674 -6.95 -3.72 -5.87
C LEU A 674 -6.02 -2.69 -6.51
N THR A 675 -4.86 -2.46 -5.89
CA THR A 675 -3.99 -1.34 -6.26
C THR A 675 -2.67 -1.84 -6.83
N ALA A 676 -2.35 -1.41 -8.04
CA ALA A 676 -1.06 -1.71 -8.65
C ALA A 676 0.08 -0.98 -7.91
N ARG A 677 1.02 -1.72 -7.33
CA ARG A 677 2.36 -1.23 -6.98
C ARG A 677 3.31 -1.30 -8.17
N GLU A 678 3.07 -2.25 -9.06
CA GLU A 678 3.56 -2.32 -10.45
C GLU A 678 2.36 -2.69 -11.34
N SER A 679 2.33 -2.24 -12.58
CA SER A 679 1.20 -2.49 -13.49
C SER A 679 0.96 -3.98 -13.69
N PHE A 680 -0.31 -4.39 -13.68
CA PHE A 680 -0.73 -5.76 -13.93
C PHE A 680 -1.80 -5.83 -15.03
N SER A 681 -1.77 -6.88 -15.85
CA SER A 681 -2.66 -7.06 -17.00
C SER A 681 -3.69 -8.17 -16.82
N ASP A 682 -3.47 -9.11 -15.89
CA ASP A 682 -4.30 -10.29 -15.69
C ASP A 682 -4.28 -10.80 -14.23
N VAL A 683 -4.78 -9.99 -13.29
CA VAL A 683 -4.96 -10.40 -11.88
C VAL A 683 -6.35 -10.96 -11.65
N GLU A 684 -6.43 -12.25 -11.40
CA GLU A 684 -7.67 -12.93 -11.00
C GLU A 684 -7.95 -12.67 -9.52
N VAL A 685 -8.97 -11.86 -9.23
CA VAL A 685 -9.59 -11.78 -7.91
C VAL A 685 -10.59 -12.92 -7.76
N ILE A 686 -10.57 -13.61 -6.62
CA ILE A 686 -11.44 -14.73 -6.28
C ILE A 686 -12.10 -14.45 -4.92
N SER A 687 -13.42 -14.42 -4.86
CA SER A 687 -14.17 -14.44 -3.60
C SER A 687 -14.55 -15.88 -3.23
N GLN A 688 -14.36 -16.26 -1.97
CA GLN A 688 -14.79 -17.54 -1.43
C GLN A 688 -15.63 -17.31 -0.17
N VAL A 689 -16.83 -17.87 -0.14
CA VAL A 689 -17.82 -17.68 0.91
C VAL A 689 -18.42 -19.01 1.31
N GLU A 690 -18.21 -19.41 2.56
CA GLU A 690 -18.93 -20.53 3.17
C GLU A 690 -20.12 -20.00 3.97
N THR A 691 -21.32 -20.50 3.66
CA THR A 691 -22.51 -20.27 4.47
C THR A 691 -22.82 -21.50 5.31
N SER A 692 -23.07 -21.32 6.61
CA SER A 692 -23.89 -22.29 7.34
C SER A 692 -25.34 -21.86 7.20
N SER A 693 -26.04 -22.48 6.24
CA SER A 693 -27.49 -22.39 6.17
C SER A 693 -28.08 -23.33 7.22
N PRO A 694 -28.67 -22.85 8.34
CA PRO A 694 -29.91 -23.48 8.75
C PRO A 694 -30.86 -23.30 7.56
N ALA A 695 -31.31 -24.40 6.95
CA ALA A 695 -32.34 -24.30 5.94
C ALA A 695 -33.55 -23.61 6.58
N LYS A 696 -33.90 -22.40 6.11
CA LYS A 696 -35.21 -21.80 6.42
C LYS A 696 -36.24 -22.80 5.90
N ALA A 697 -36.90 -23.51 6.81
CA ALA A 697 -38.06 -24.30 6.43
C ALA A 697 -39.15 -23.28 6.06
N GLU A 698 -39.57 -23.31 4.81
CA GLU A 698 -40.68 -22.49 4.34
C GLU A 698 -41.97 -23.10 4.90
N ASP A 699 -42.79 -22.29 5.56
CA ASP A 699 -44.01 -22.78 6.17
C ASP A 699 -45.05 -23.17 5.10
N ASP A 700 -45.59 -24.38 5.20
CA ASP A 700 -46.69 -24.80 4.33
C ASP A 700 -47.98 -24.04 4.70
N LEU A 701 -48.23 -22.95 3.98
CA LEU A 701 -49.40 -22.09 4.20
C LEU A 701 -50.74 -22.77 3.85
N THR A 702 -50.76 -24.05 3.45
CA THR A 702 -52.00 -24.81 3.27
C THR A 702 -52.73 -24.97 4.62
N PRO A 703 -53.99 -24.50 4.75
CA PRO A 703 -54.69 -24.59 6.03
C PRO A 703 -54.94 -26.01 6.50
N LEU A 704 -54.44 -26.36 7.69
CA LEU A 704 -54.67 -27.66 8.31
C LEU A 704 -56.05 -27.73 8.97
N LEU A 705 -56.90 -28.70 8.59
CA LEU A 705 -58.16 -28.94 9.30
C LEU A 705 -57.93 -29.82 10.54
N LEU A 706 -58.04 -29.20 11.71
CA LEU A 706 -57.98 -29.85 13.02
C LEU A 706 -59.21 -30.74 13.26
N THR A 707 -58.99 -31.85 13.97
CA THR A 707 -60.05 -32.76 14.43
C THR A 707 -60.16 -32.67 15.94
N ASN A 708 -61.39 -32.48 16.45
CA ASN A 708 -61.66 -32.32 17.87
C ASN A 708 -61.06 -33.46 18.73
N GLY A 709 -60.21 -33.11 19.69
CA GLY A 709 -59.57 -34.05 20.61
C GLY A 709 -58.32 -34.75 20.05
N GLN A 710 -57.83 -34.39 18.87
CA GLN A 710 -56.54 -34.84 18.34
C GLN A 710 -55.53 -33.69 18.37
N ALA A 711 -54.41 -33.90 19.06
CA ALA A 711 -53.26 -33.00 18.98
C ALA A 711 -52.53 -33.21 17.64
N VAL A 712 -51.98 -32.13 17.11
CA VAL A 712 -51.11 -32.15 15.93
C VAL A 712 -49.86 -31.33 16.27
N ASN A 713 -48.69 -31.84 15.93
CA ASN A 713 -47.44 -31.09 16.02
C ASN A 713 -47.26 -30.31 14.71
N LEU A 714 -46.86 -29.06 14.83
CA LEU A 714 -46.56 -28.15 13.72
C LEU A 714 -45.17 -27.56 13.97
N ASP A 715 -44.35 -27.50 12.95
CA ASP A 715 -43.16 -26.65 12.93
C ASP A 715 -43.60 -25.28 12.37
N ILE A 716 -43.19 -24.18 12.99
CA ILE A 716 -43.70 -22.82 12.69
C ILE A 716 -42.51 -21.86 12.55
N ASN A 717 -42.19 -21.51 11.31
CA ASN A 717 -41.03 -20.70 10.97
C ASN A 717 -41.37 -19.21 10.82
N GLU A 718 -42.60 -18.90 10.42
CA GLU A 718 -43.10 -17.53 10.25
C GLU A 718 -44.62 -17.47 10.49
N THR A 719 -45.43 -18.25 9.75
CA THR A 719 -46.90 -18.25 9.91
C THR A 719 -47.50 -19.60 9.51
N ARG A 720 -48.41 -20.17 10.34
CA ARG A 720 -49.23 -21.34 9.98
C ARG A 720 -50.73 -21.10 10.14
N TYR A 721 -51.51 -21.70 9.24
CA TYR A 721 -52.97 -21.62 9.24
C TYR A 721 -53.60 -22.96 9.65
N ALA A 722 -54.54 -22.93 10.58
CA ALA A 722 -55.33 -24.10 10.99
C ALA A 722 -56.82 -23.77 11.10
N GLY A 723 -57.71 -24.71 10.76
CA GLY A 723 -59.16 -24.54 10.88
C GLY A 723 -59.76 -25.61 11.79
N LEU A 724 -60.91 -25.33 12.41
CA LEU A 724 -61.74 -26.33 13.08
C LEU A 724 -63.19 -26.18 12.66
N TYR A 725 -63.80 -27.24 12.14
CA TYR A 725 -65.24 -27.27 11.91
C TYR A 725 -65.99 -27.63 13.19
N VAL A 726 -66.94 -26.78 13.59
CA VAL A 726 -67.80 -26.97 14.75
C VAL A 726 -69.20 -27.30 14.25
N ASP A 727 -69.72 -28.47 14.61
CA ASP A 727 -70.95 -29.05 14.03
C ASP A 727 -72.26 -28.59 14.72
N ARG A 728 -72.15 -27.98 15.91
CA ARG A 728 -73.26 -27.52 16.76
C ARG A 728 -72.77 -26.50 17.79
N PRO A 729 -73.66 -25.72 18.43
CA PRO A 729 -73.25 -24.71 19.40
C PRO A 729 -72.41 -25.31 20.54
N ALA A 730 -71.20 -24.80 20.74
CA ALA A 730 -70.21 -25.36 21.65
C ALA A 730 -69.19 -24.31 22.11
N VAL A 731 -68.52 -24.60 23.22
CA VAL A 731 -67.31 -23.86 23.63
C VAL A 731 -66.10 -24.57 23.04
N VAL A 732 -65.35 -23.87 22.19
CA VAL A 732 -64.07 -24.32 21.62
C VAL A 732 -62.96 -23.85 22.53
N ARG A 733 -61.99 -24.74 22.79
CA ARG A 733 -60.77 -24.47 23.54
C ARG A 733 -59.59 -24.98 22.73
N VAL A 734 -58.58 -24.15 22.56
CA VAL A 734 -57.32 -24.50 21.88
C VAL A 734 -56.17 -24.20 22.83
N TRP A 735 -55.25 -25.16 22.92
CA TRP A 735 -54.00 -25.05 23.65
C TRP A 735 -52.86 -25.25 22.66
N LEU A 736 -51.89 -24.34 22.67
CA LEU A 736 -50.59 -24.48 22.04
C LEU A 736 -49.56 -24.75 23.15
N SER A 737 -48.52 -25.52 22.84
CA SER A 737 -47.40 -25.76 23.76
C SER A 737 -46.17 -26.19 22.97
N SER A 738 -45.00 -25.64 23.28
CA SER A 738 -43.73 -26.06 22.67
C SER A 738 -43.43 -27.55 22.92
N VAL A 739 -42.82 -28.21 21.92
CA VAL A 739 -42.44 -29.64 21.95
C VAL A 739 -41.00 -29.80 21.46
N GLY A 740 -40.02 -29.29 22.21
CA GLY A 740 -38.60 -29.43 21.88
C GLY A 740 -37.66 -28.72 22.86
N GLU A 741 -36.38 -28.59 22.48
CA GLU A 741 -35.38 -27.77 23.17
C GLU A 741 -35.22 -26.37 22.53
N LYS A 742 -36.04 -26.03 21.54
CA LYS A 742 -36.09 -24.69 20.94
C LYS A 742 -37.25 -23.90 21.56
N ASP A 743 -36.96 -22.73 22.11
CA ASP A 743 -37.95 -21.76 22.59
C ASP A 743 -38.10 -20.65 21.54
N GLY A 744 -39.16 -20.75 20.74
CA GLY A 744 -39.70 -19.63 19.96
C GLY A 744 -40.87 -18.95 20.71
N GLU A 745 -41.25 -17.76 20.25
CA GLU A 745 -42.48 -17.08 20.67
C GLU A 745 -43.48 -17.14 19.51
N VAL A 746 -44.65 -17.76 19.75
CA VAL A 746 -45.68 -18.02 18.73
C VAL A 746 -47.03 -17.58 19.26
N ASP A 747 -47.57 -16.51 18.69
CA ASP A 747 -48.87 -15.94 19.03
C ASP A 747 -50.01 -16.69 18.32
N LEU A 748 -51.17 -16.85 18.98
CA LEU A 748 -52.36 -17.50 18.43
C LEU A 748 -53.51 -16.51 18.21
N TYR A 749 -53.80 -16.23 16.95
CA TYR A 749 -54.91 -15.39 16.50
C TYR A 749 -56.09 -16.23 15.99
N VAL A 750 -57.31 -15.73 16.18
CA VAL A 750 -58.56 -16.42 15.83
C VAL A 750 -59.48 -15.53 15.01
N GLY A 751 -59.99 -16.06 13.90
CA GLY A 751 -61.05 -15.45 13.10
C GLY A 751 -62.27 -16.37 12.94
N ARG A 752 -63.46 -15.85 13.26
CA ARG A 752 -64.73 -16.59 13.26
C ARG A 752 -65.41 -16.63 11.90
N GLN A 753 -65.02 -15.76 10.97
CA GLN A 753 -65.60 -15.67 9.61
C GLN A 753 -64.55 -15.71 8.49
N SER A 754 -63.30 -15.34 8.78
CA SER A 754 -62.15 -15.37 7.88
C SER A 754 -60.90 -15.81 8.64
N TRP A 755 -59.77 -15.98 7.93
CA TRP A 755 -58.45 -16.01 8.55
C TRP A 755 -58.18 -14.69 9.28
N ALA A 756 -57.45 -14.79 10.39
CA ALA A 756 -56.99 -13.64 11.18
C ALA A 756 -55.56 -13.25 10.79
N SER A 757 -55.16 -12.04 11.10
CA SER A 757 -53.77 -11.57 11.07
C SER A 757 -53.40 -10.93 12.42
N THR A 758 -52.14 -10.53 12.56
CA THR A 758 -51.65 -9.71 13.68
C THR A 758 -52.36 -8.35 13.80
N GLU A 759 -52.96 -7.85 12.71
CA GLU A 759 -53.67 -6.56 12.64
C GLU A 759 -55.21 -6.69 12.67
N ASP A 760 -55.79 -7.83 12.30
CA ASP A 760 -57.25 -8.07 12.24
C ASP A 760 -57.63 -9.47 12.76
N PHE A 761 -58.24 -9.51 13.95
CA PHE A 761 -58.62 -10.76 14.64
C PHE A 761 -59.87 -10.58 15.54
N ASP A 762 -60.65 -11.66 15.74
CA ASP A 762 -61.76 -11.69 16.69
C ASP A 762 -61.27 -11.93 18.14
N LEU A 763 -60.23 -12.76 18.30
CA LEU A 763 -59.57 -13.08 19.56
C LEU A 763 -58.08 -13.33 19.29
N ALA A 764 -57.22 -12.95 20.24
CA ALA A 764 -55.83 -13.36 20.30
C ALA A 764 -55.56 -13.98 21.68
N SER A 765 -54.53 -14.81 21.78
CA SER A 765 -53.97 -15.23 23.07
C SER A 765 -53.28 -14.07 23.78
N GLN A 766 -52.88 -14.27 25.05
CA GLN A 766 -52.38 -13.21 25.93
C GLN A 766 -51.24 -13.70 26.83
N HIS A 767 -50.58 -14.78 26.44
CA HIS A 767 -49.39 -15.28 27.12
C HIS A 767 -48.15 -14.95 26.29
N ALA A 768 -46.97 -15.20 26.86
CA ALA A 768 -45.69 -14.90 26.23
C ALA A 768 -44.92 -16.21 26.08
N GLY A 769 -44.21 -16.36 24.96
CA GLY A 769 -43.64 -17.62 24.48
C GLY A 769 -44.63 -18.46 23.66
N SER A 770 -44.37 -19.77 23.51
CA SER A 770 -45.17 -20.69 22.68
C SER A 770 -46.27 -21.48 23.44
N ASN A 771 -46.75 -21.00 24.59
CA ASN A 771 -47.68 -21.75 25.47
C ASN A 771 -49.07 -21.10 25.53
N GLU A 772 -49.69 -20.97 24.37
CA GLU A 772 -50.90 -20.16 24.20
C GLU A 772 -52.21 -20.89 24.50
N TYR A 773 -53.21 -20.13 24.93
CA TYR A 773 -54.55 -20.63 25.23
C TYR A 773 -55.64 -19.67 24.78
N VAL A 774 -56.64 -20.19 24.06
CA VAL A 774 -57.86 -19.45 23.70
C VAL A 774 -59.12 -20.27 23.98
N GLU A 775 -60.12 -19.65 24.61
CA GLU A 775 -61.48 -20.17 24.78
C GLU A 775 -62.48 -19.25 24.07
N MET A 776 -63.42 -19.83 23.31
CA MET A 776 -64.48 -19.08 22.64
C MET A 776 -65.79 -19.87 22.60
N THR A 777 -66.92 -19.16 22.56
CA THR A 777 -68.23 -19.78 22.27
C THR A 777 -68.57 -19.62 20.78
N VAL A 778 -68.87 -20.73 20.13
CA VAL A 778 -69.35 -20.81 18.76
C VAL A 778 -70.85 -21.12 18.79
N GLU A 779 -71.67 -20.18 18.32
CA GLU A 779 -73.14 -20.24 18.49
C GLU A 779 -73.89 -20.90 17.33
N GLN A 780 -73.23 -21.12 16.18
CA GLN A 780 -73.81 -21.72 14.97
C GLN A 780 -72.78 -22.64 14.31
N PRO A 781 -73.19 -23.70 13.59
CA PRO A 781 -72.25 -24.58 12.89
C PRO A 781 -71.43 -23.83 11.85
N GLY A 782 -70.11 -24.03 11.83
CA GLY A 782 -69.20 -23.27 10.97
C GLY A 782 -67.72 -23.60 11.21
N TYR A 783 -66.86 -23.01 10.39
CA TYR A 783 -65.40 -23.07 10.58
C TYR A 783 -64.95 -21.92 11.50
N VAL A 784 -64.07 -22.26 12.43
CA VAL A 784 -63.20 -21.31 13.14
C VAL A 784 -61.82 -21.39 12.50
N HIS A 785 -61.19 -20.24 12.28
CA HIS A 785 -59.88 -20.11 11.66
C HIS A 785 -58.87 -19.66 12.71
N PHE A 786 -57.66 -20.22 12.64
CA PHE A 786 -56.55 -19.98 13.54
C PHE A 786 -55.31 -19.61 12.73
N THR A 787 -54.66 -18.51 13.09
CA THR A 787 -53.38 -18.09 12.54
C THR A 787 -52.37 -18.15 13.67
N LEU A 788 -51.31 -18.93 13.50
CA LEU A 788 -50.18 -19.03 14.41
C LEU A 788 -49.03 -18.25 13.79
N ASP A 789 -48.47 -17.29 14.51
CA ASP A 789 -47.49 -16.34 13.98
C ASP A 789 -46.23 -16.32 14.87
N ALA A 790 -45.06 -16.53 14.28
CA ALA A 790 -43.79 -16.63 15.00
C ALA A 790 -42.99 -15.33 14.85
N GLN A 791 -42.75 -14.62 15.95
CA GLN A 791 -42.07 -13.32 15.87
C GLN A 791 -40.57 -13.43 15.50
N HIS A 792 -39.98 -14.62 15.66
CA HIS A 792 -38.60 -14.94 15.25
C HIS A 792 -38.55 -16.35 14.60
N PRO A 793 -37.69 -16.58 13.57
CA PRO A 793 -37.71 -17.85 12.85
C PRO A 793 -37.27 -19.09 13.66
N GLY A 794 -38.14 -20.10 13.69
CA GLY A 794 -37.79 -21.49 14.08
C GLY A 794 -38.41 -22.01 15.38
N GLY A 795 -39.71 -21.79 15.59
CA GLY A 795 -40.52 -22.34 16.69
C GLY A 795 -41.05 -23.75 16.44
#